data_AF-A0AAW7X2V6-F1
#
_entry.id   AF-A0AAW7X2V6-F1
#
_cell.length_a   1.000
_cell.length_b   1.000
_cell.length_c   1.000
_cell.angle_alpha   90.00
_cell.angle_beta   90.00
_cell.angle_gamma   90.00
#
_symmetry.space_group_name_H-M   'P 1'
#
loop_
_entity.id
_entity.type
_entity.pdbx_description
1 polymer ?
#
loop_
_entity_poly.entity_id
_entity_poly.type
_entity_poly.pdbx_seq_one_letter_code
_entity_poly.pdbx_strand_id
1 'polypeptide(L)'
;MKIIRLFVFCLGVVSSMAAVASSHEPHDEGNALESALWDTLTIPVCWENPEAFPVAEQSWVRNAVERTWEQESLVRFTGWGECGANDDGIRILVDDVGPHVKQLGSRLDGYVNGMVLNHTFQNWGTSCSYRRQYCAEVIAVHEFGHALGFAHEQNRDDTDDICAAEAQGTDGDIYVGAWDLDSVLNYCNPEWNGAGNLSDTDIEMVQLFYGQPIETSGNEPVAICSVNSSSSDGNIAENTLDGDYATRWSANGEGEWIQFNLCESQVANRVELAWYKGDVRSSAFSVEYITTDGYVWYTAPVRRYSSGASLGLESASFTAAEIQSLRITGYGNSSNTWNSITEAVIYTPSAGPDYPNLIAPTNVAATATGQTQITITWTDTNSEEEGYFIEARIGSNDFVAIGLTEANATSYTHTDLIAEGLYEYRVTAVSGIIRSNFAAASVYFQPAGGSQANLVRPENFVVTSNAQGQVALSWVDVSEGEEGYTLEYKLSSEAHFTVIELAANTESAIVSSLAAGSYEFRLSSYFGDNISEYSELSVTVFASETAITPVDFFASSDDGNVASNVFDNDYSTRWSAFGVGESLTIALGDNYLVTDMRIAWYKGDQRQTRFQVEVSDDNQTWVQVFDGINSGESLSLETTFSGDYRASYIRIIGLGNEFNNWNSITEVSIKGHL
;
A
#
# COMPACT_ATOMS: atom_id res chain seq x y z
N MET A 1 -50.63 29.01 -46.33
CA MET A 1 -50.91 28.62 -47.73
C MET A 1 -49.55 28.39 -48.38
N LYS A 2 -49.11 27.13 -48.39
CA LYS A 2 -49.06 26.29 -49.59
C LYS A 2 -47.73 26.47 -50.35
N ILE A 3 -47.03 25.44 -50.84
CA ILE A 3 -47.09 23.97 -50.73
C ILE A 3 -46.09 23.50 -51.83
N ILE A 4 -45.30 22.46 -51.57
CA ILE A 4 -45.03 21.34 -52.52
C ILE A 4 -44.09 21.65 -53.72
N ARG A 5 -43.15 20.80 -54.17
CA ARG A 5 -43.14 19.35 -54.48
C ARG A 5 -41.67 18.88 -54.43
N LEU A 6 -41.25 17.77 -53.85
CA LEU A 6 -41.75 16.38 -53.85
C LEU A 6 -41.50 15.65 -55.20
N PHE A 7 -40.51 14.74 -55.16
CA PHE A 7 -40.58 13.32 -55.54
C PHE A 7 -40.38 12.83 -57.00
N VAL A 8 -39.36 11.94 -57.12
CA VAL A 8 -39.44 10.50 -57.49
C VAL A 8 -39.59 10.06 -58.95
N PHE A 9 -38.70 9.16 -59.38
CA PHE A 9 -38.92 7.73 -59.75
C PHE A 9 -37.57 7.17 -60.28
N CYS A 10 -36.87 6.16 -59.72
CA CYS A 10 -37.17 4.80 -59.21
C CYS A 10 -37.18 3.70 -60.30
N LEU A 11 -36.69 2.50 -59.88
CA LEU A 11 -36.57 1.16 -60.50
C LEU A 11 -35.19 0.81 -61.10
N GLY A 12 -34.50 -0.30 -60.77
CA GLY A 12 -34.69 -1.48 -59.89
C GLY A 12 -33.41 -2.33 -60.09
N VAL A 13 -32.92 -3.19 -59.18
CA VAL A 13 -33.51 -4.43 -58.66
C VAL A 13 -32.79 -4.79 -57.33
N VAL A 14 -33.59 -5.24 -56.37
CA VAL A 14 -33.18 -5.75 -55.06
C VAL A 14 -32.84 -7.23 -55.17
N SER A 15 -31.73 -7.66 -54.59
CA SER A 15 -31.58 -9.00 -54.02
C SER A 15 -31.04 -8.86 -52.60
N SER A 16 -31.71 -9.52 -51.67
CA SER A 16 -31.56 -9.45 -50.23
C SER A 16 -30.25 -10.05 -49.73
N MET A 17 -29.55 -9.32 -48.87
CA MET A 17 -28.91 -9.89 -47.68
C MET A 17 -29.11 -8.90 -46.53
N ALA A 18 -29.71 -9.38 -45.45
CA ALA A 18 -29.88 -8.62 -44.22
C ALA A 18 -28.50 -8.32 -43.64
N ALA A 19 -28.18 -7.04 -43.46
CA ALA A 19 -27.07 -6.64 -42.62
C ALA A 19 -27.47 -6.92 -41.16
N VAL A 20 -26.91 -7.98 -40.60
CA VAL A 20 -26.73 -8.07 -39.15
C VAL A 20 -25.65 -7.05 -38.83
N ALA A 21 -26.00 -6.02 -38.06
CA ALA A 21 -25.02 -5.15 -37.46
C ALA A 21 -24.20 -6.00 -36.47
N SER A 22 -22.96 -6.30 -36.82
CA SER A 22 -21.97 -6.84 -35.89
C SER A 22 -21.22 -5.66 -35.31
N SER A 23 -21.41 -5.39 -34.02
CA SER A 23 -20.46 -4.64 -33.21
C SER A 23 -19.12 -5.37 -33.25
N HIS A 24 -18.08 -4.70 -33.75
CA HIS A 24 -16.70 -5.11 -33.48
C HIS A 24 -16.08 -3.94 -32.73
N GLU A 25 -16.08 -4.09 -31.40
CA GLU A 25 -15.29 -3.31 -30.46
C GLU A 25 -13.83 -3.82 -30.53
N PRO A 26 -12.82 -2.99 -30.26
CA PRO A 26 -11.44 -3.40 -30.09
C PRO A 26 -11.25 -3.93 -28.65
N HIS A 27 -10.78 -5.17 -28.50
CA HIS A 27 -10.50 -5.80 -27.20
C HIS A 27 -9.31 -6.73 -27.42
N ASP A 28 -8.23 -6.61 -26.65
CA ASP A 28 -7.16 -7.63 -26.41
C ASP A 28 -6.24 -7.09 -25.27
N GLU A 29 -5.85 -7.90 -24.27
CA GLU A 29 -5.55 -7.40 -22.91
C GLU A 29 -4.90 -8.53 -21.95
N GLY A 30 -3.92 -8.33 -20.99
CA GLY A 30 -3.26 -9.43 -20.15
C GLY A 30 -2.95 -9.30 -18.59
N ASN A 31 -2.20 -10.24 -17.93
CA ASN A 31 -2.09 -10.42 -16.43
C ASN A 31 -0.76 -9.99 -15.68
N ALA A 32 -0.82 -9.05 -14.72
CA ALA A 32 0.34 -8.52 -13.96
C ALA A 32 0.15 -8.44 -12.42
N LEU A 33 1.26 -8.41 -11.66
CA LEU A 33 1.28 -8.18 -10.19
C LEU A 33 1.88 -6.81 -9.83
N GLU A 34 1.05 -5.84 -9.43
CA GLU A 34 1.41 -4.43 -9.21
C GLU A 34 2.58 -4.27 -8.25
N SER A 35 2.48 -4.92 -7.09
CA SER A 35 3.48 -4.87 -6.01
C SER A 35 4.79 -5.59 -6.33
N ALA A 36 4.91 -6.20 -7.51
CA ALA A 36 6.12 -6.83 -8.00
C ALA A 36 6.71 -6.11 -9.22
N LEU A 37 6.09 -5.05 -9.75
CA LEU A 37 6.67 -4.31 -10.86
C LEU A 37 7.99 -3.62 -10.44
N TRP A 38 8.89 -3.41 -11.39
CA TRP A 38 10.10 -2.63 -11.15
C TRP A 38 9.78 -1.14 -11.20
N ASP A 39 10.30 -0.38 -10.23
CA ASP A 39 10.24 1.07 -10.20
C ASP A 39 11.29 1.73 -11.12
N THR A 40 12.16 0.92 -11.73
CA THR A 40 13.20 1.32 -12.68
C THR A 40 13.04 0.63 -14.02
N LEU A 41 13.44 1.33 -15.09
CA LEU A 41 13.45 0.79 -16.45
C LEU A 41 14.78 0.10 -16.80
N THR A 42 15.78 0.16 -15.93
CA THR A 42 17.08 -0.48 -16.14
C THR A 42 17.26 -1.56 -15.09
N ILE A 43 17.09 -2.81 -15.50
CA ILE A 43 17.09 -3.96 -14.61
C ILE A 43 18.44 -4.68 -14.75
N PRO A 44 19.27 -4.74 -13.69
CA PRO A 44 20.52 -5.48 -13.75
C PRO A 44 20.27 -6.98 -13.91
N VAL A 45 21.14 -7.65 -14.64
CA VAL A 45 21.12 -9.08 -14.91
C VAL A 45 22.55 -9.60 -14.82
N CYS A 46 22.74 -10.78 -14.23
CA CYS A 46 24.03 -11.45 -14.20
C CYS A 46 23.89 -12.98 -14.24
N TRP A 47 24.97 -13.67 -14.58
CA TRP A 47 25.08 -15.12 -14.64
C TRP A 47 25.81 -15.65 -13.41
N GLU A 48 25.21 -16.60 -12.69
CA GLU A 48 25.82 -17.20 -11.51
C GLU A 48 26.87 -18.26 -11.85
N ASN A 49 26.76 -18.89 -13.04
CA ASN A 49 27.69 -19.92 -13.51
C ASN A 49 27.99 -19.77 -15.03
N PRO A 50 28.49 -18.61 -15.49
CA PRO A 50 28.69 -18.34 -16.92
C PRO A 50 29.65 -19.34 -17.60
N GLU A 51 30.52 -20.01 -16.86
CA GLU A 51 31.44 -21.04 -17.36
C GLU A 51 30.77 -22.38 -17.69
N ALA A 52 29.54 -22.61 -17.22
CA ALA A 52 28.82 -23.85 -17.47
C ALA A 52 28.37 -23.99 -18.94
N PHE A 53 28.41 -22.91 -19.72
CA PHE A 53 27.92 -22.86 -21.10
C PHE A 53 28.68 -21.83 -21.95
N PRO A 54 28.74 -22.00 -23.29
CA PRO A 54 29.48 -21.09 -24.15
C PRO A 54 28.90 -19.67 -24.17
N VAL A 55 29.76 -18.65 -24.30
CA VAL A 55 29.35 -17.22 -24.48
C VAL A 55 28.36 -17.03 -25.64
N ALA A 56 28.48 -17.83 -26.70
CA ALA A 56 27.52 -17.81 -27.80
C ALA A 56 26.09 -18.20 -27.35
N GLU A 57 25.96 -19.11 -26.39
CA GLU A 57 24.65 -19.53 -25.86
C GLU A 57 24.09 -18.49 -24.87
N GLN A 58 24.94 -17.74 -24.15
CA GLN A 58 24.52 -16.55 -23.37
C GLN A 58 23.88 -15.49 -24.26
N SER A 59 24.42 -15.30 -25.47
CA SER A 59 23.88 -14.31 -26.42
C SER A 59 22.49 -14.66 -26.95
N TRP A 60 22.08 -15.94 -26.92
CA TRP A 60 20.73 -16.33 -27.34
C TRP A 60 19.66 -15.74 -26.42
N VAL A 61 19.86 -15.86 -25.10
CA VAL A 61 18.96 -15.31 -24.09
C VAL A 61 18.88 -13.79 -24.22
N ARG A 62 20.04 -13.14 -24.24
CA ARG A 62 20.13 -11.69 -24.38
C ARG A 62 19.45 -11.18 -25.65
N ASN A 63 19.77 -11.76 -26.81
CA ASN A 63 19.17 -11.35 -28.08
C ASN A 63 17.66 -11.60 -28.12
N ALA A 64 17.19 -12.68 -27.50
CA ALA A 64 15.76 -13.00 -27.43
C ALA A 64 14.99 -11.96 -26.63
N VAL A 65 15.55 -11.49 -25.51
CA VAL A 65 14.96 -10.44 -24.68
C VAL A 65 15.07 -9.07 -25.35
N GLU A 66 16.20 -8.77 -25.99
CA GLU A 66 16.41 -7.53 -26.74
C GLU A 66 15.40 -7.38 -27.89
N ARG A 67 15.08 -8.45 -28.62
CA ARG A 67 14.13 -8.44 -29.76
C ARG A 67 12.65 -8.55 -29.36
N THR A 68 12.35 -8.71 -28.07
CA THR A 68 10.98 -8.80 -27.56
C THR A 68 10.75 -7.68 -26.56
N TRP A 69 10.99 -7.91 -25.28
CA TRP A 69 10.66 -6.99 -24.20
C TRP A 69 11.38 -5.65 -24.33
N GLU A 70 12.66 -5.60 -24.70
CA GLU A 70 13.36 -4.31 -24.86
C GLU A 70 13.03 -3.59 -26.16
N GLN A 71 12.71 -4.33 -27.23
CA GLN A 71 12.29 -3.76 -28.51
C GLN A 71 10.92 -3.12 -28.37
N GLU A 72 10.02 -3.79 -27.66
CA GLU A 72 8.62 -3.41 -27.52
C GLU A 72 8.36 -2.55 -26.26
N SER A 73 9.40 -2.08 -25.56
CA SER A 73 9.24 -1.18 -24.39
C SER A 73 10.49 -0.33 -24.10
N LEU A 74 10.46 0.44 -23.01
CA LEU A 74 11.64 1.17 -22.51
C LEU A 74 12.50 0.37 -21.51
N VAL A 75 12.11 -0.85 -21.13
CA VAL A 75 12.92 -1.69 -20.25
C VAL A 75 14.24 -2.07 -20.90
N ARG A 76 15.32 -2.02 -20.12
CA ARG A 76 16.67 -2.42 -20.54
C ARG A 76 17.31 -3.32 -19.50
N PHE A 77 17.69 -4.52 -19.92
CA PHE A 77 18.43 -5.47 -19.10
C PHE A 77 19.93 -5.23 -19.27
N THR A 78 20.62 -4.97 -18.16
CA THR A 78 22.05 -4.56 -18.17
C THR A 78 22.91 -5.49 -17.32
N GLY A 79 24.23 -5.36 -17.34
CA GLY A 79 25.14 -6.22 -16.57
C GLY A 79 25.64 -7.43 -17.38
N TRP A 80 24.79 -8.41 -17.66
CA TRP A 80 25.02 -9.66 -18.44
C TRP A 80 26.35 -10.40 -18.18
N GLY A 81 27.06 -10.08 -17.10
CA GLY A 81 28.37 -10.62 -16.71
C GLY A 81 28.24 -11.68 -15.62
N GLU A 82 29.36 -12.11 -15.04
CA GLU A 82 29.36 -13.01 -13.87
C GLU A 82 28.81 -12.28 -12.64
N CYS A 83 27.92 -12.93 -11.89
CA CYS A 83 27.36 -12.37 -10.67
C CYS A 83 28.40 -12.28 -9.55
N GLY A 84 28.52 -11.11 -8.94
CA GLY A 84 29.11 -10.93 -7.62
C GLY A 84 28.27 -11.56 -6.50
N ALA A 85 28.87 -11.69 -5.32
CA ALA A 85 28.23 -12.34 -4.17
C ALA A 85 26.95 -11.63 -3.69
N ASN A 86 26.86 -10.32 -3.90
CA ASN A 86 25.74 -9.47 -3.46
C ASN A 86 25.23 -8.58 -4.59
N ASP A 87 25.43 -8.97 -5.86
CA ASP A 87 24.89 -8.21 -6.98
C ASP A 87 23.37 -8.25 -6.96
N ASP A 88 22.80 -7.05 -7.08
CA ASP A 88 21.37 -6.77 -7.25
C ASP A 88 20.92 -7.14 -8.68
N GLY A 89 19.62 -7.20 -8.89
CA GLY A 89 18.96 -7.54 -10.15
C GLY A 89 18.67 -9.02 -10.33
N ILE A 90 18.37 -9.41 -11.56
CA ILE A 90 18.01 -10.78 -11.94
C ILE A 90 19.28 -11.62 -12.01
N ARG A 91 19.39 -12.59 -11.10
CA ARG A 91 20.52 -13.52 -11.05
C ARG A 91 20.14 -14.85 -11.70
N ILE A 92 20.81 -15.19 -12.81
CA ILE A 92 20.47 -16.33 -13.65
C ILE A 92 21.44 -17.50 -13.38
N LEU A 93 20.87 -18.65 -12.98
CA LEU A 93 21.56 -19.93 -12.95
C LEU A 93 21.21 -20.74 -14.20
N VAL A 94 22.21 -21.35 -14.84
CA VAL A 94 21.98 -22.38 -15.85
C VAL A 94 22.06 -23.77 -15.24
N ASP A 95 20.98 -24.56 -15.33
CA ASP A 95 20.90 -25.94 -14.81
C ASP A 95 19.98 -26.82 -15.68
N ASP A 96 20.19 -28.14 -15.70
CA ASP A 96 19.41 -29.09 -16.51
C ASP A 96 18.12 -29.52 -15.81
N VAL A 97 17.29 -28.54 -15.50
CA VAL A 97 15.99 -28.69 -14.83
C VAL A 97 14.89 -27.96 -15.60
N GLY A 98 13.66 -28.00 -15.10
CA GLY A 98 12.59 -27.15 -15.62
C GLY A 98 12.94 -25.68 -15.40
N PRO A 99 12.97 -24.85 -16.46
CA PRO A 99 13.13 -23.40 -16.31
C PRO A 99 12.03 -22.81 -15.43
N HIS A 100 12.40 -21.81 -14.63
CA HIS A 100 11.46 -21.09 -13.76
C HIS A 100 12.12 -19.84 -13.18
N VAL A 101 11.29 -18.89 -12.75
CA VAL A 101 11.64 -17.88 -11.75
C VAL A 101 11.15 -18.29 -10.36
N LYS A 102 11.85 -17.85 -9.31
CA LYS A 102 11.44 -18.09 -7.91
C LYS A 102 10.39 -17.12 -7.41
N GLN A 103 10.38 -15.90 -7.94
CA GLN A 103 9.47 -14.82 -7.60
C GLN A 103 9.19 -13.98 -8.86
N LEU A 104 8.13 -13.17 -8.83
CA LEU A 104 7.81 -12.23 -9.92
C LEU A 104 8.57 -10.91 -9.73
N GLY A 105 8.98 -10.33 -10.86
CA GLY A 105 9.36 -8.92 -10.95
C GLY A 105 10.51 -8.48 -10.04
N SER A 106 10.40 -7.30 -9.45
CA SER A 106 11.37 -6.67 -8.54
C SER A 106 11.67 -7.48 -7.29
N ARG A 107 10.85 -8.48 -6.96
CA ARG A 107 11.14 -9.39 -5.84
C ARG A 107 12.27 -10.40 -6.17
N LEU A 108 12.70 -10.46 -7.42
CA LEU A 108 13.90 -11.18 -7.85
C LEU A 108 15.21 -10.42 -7.57
N ASP A 109 15.13 -9.15 -7.17
CA ASP A 109 16.28 -8.28 -6.96
C ASP A 109 17.30 -8.88 -5.96
N GLY A 110 18.48 -9.26 -6.46
CA GLY A 110 19.54 -9.89 -5.67
C GLY A 110 19.25 -11.33 -5.25
N TYR A 111 18.17 -11.96 -5.74
CA TYR A 111 17.74 -13.29 -5.31
C TYR A 111 18.62 -14.39 -5.93
N VAL A 112 19.35 -15.14 -5.10
CA VAL A 112 20.30 -16.16 -5.56
C VAL A 112 19.59 -17.34 -6.26
N ASN A 113 20.05 -17.67 -7.47
CA ASN A 113 19.33 -18.50 -8.44
C ASN A 113 17.88 -18.05 -8.62
N GLY A 114 17.65 -16.73 -8.72
CA GLY A 114 16.32 -16.14 -8.83
C GLY A 114 15.61 -16.55 -10.11
N MET A 115 16.37 -16.66 -11.20
CA MET A 115 15.94 -17.27 -12.47
C MET A 115 16.80 -18.49 -12.76
N VAL A 116 16.18 -19.59 -13.17
CA VAL A 116 16.87 -20.82 -13.61
C VAL A 116 16.51 -21.09 -15.06
N LEU A 117 17.51 -21.14 -15.93
CA LEU A 117 17.35 -21.47 -17.36
C LEU A 117 18.02 -22.81 -17.69
N ASN A 118 17.50 -23.51 -18.70
CA ASN A 118 18.10 -24.76 -19.18
C ASN A 118 18.70 -24.56 -20.57
N HIS A 119 19.99 -24.84 -20.72
CA HIS A 119 20.73 -24.75 -22.00
C HIS A 119 21.23 -26.11 -22.52
N THR A 120 21.14 -27.16 -21.70
CA THR A 120 21.69 -28.48 -22.00
C THR A 120 20.61 -29.43 -22.52
N PHE A 121 19.39 -29.35 -21.98
CA PHE A 121 18.21 -30.15 -22.35
C PHE A 121 18.48 -31.66 -22.39
N GLN A 122 19.32 -32.18 -21.48
CA GLN A 122 19.69 -33.59 -21.42
C GLN A 122 18.70 -34.39 -20.59
N ASN A 123 18.20 -33.81 -19.50
CA ASN A 123 17.30 -34.49 -18.56
C ASN A 123 15.88 -33.94 -18.64
N TRP A 124 15.73 -32.62 -18.71
CA TRP A 124 14.44 -31.95 -18.88
C TRP A 124 14.28 -31.46 -20.31
N GLY A 125 13.05 -31.55 -20.87
CA GLY A 125 12.76 -31.02 -22.20
C GLY A 125 13.62 -31.64 -23.31
N THR A 126 13.84 -32.95 -23.30
CA THR A 126 14.80 -33.64 -24.19
C THR A 126 14.53 -33.46 -25.70
N SER A 127 13.29 -33.09 -26.08
CA SER A 127 12.93 -32.65 -27.44
C SER A 127 13.65 -31.37 -27.87
N CYS A 128 14.14 -30.56 -26.95
CA CYS A 128 14.92 -29.37 -27.23
C CYS A 128 16.41 -29.64 -27.50
N SER A 129 16.90 -30.86 -27.22
CA SER A 129 18.32 -31.22 -27.44
C SER A 129 18.81 -31.02 -28.88
N TYR A 130 17.93 -31.12 -29.88
CA TYR A 130 18.25 -30.92 -31.30
C TYR A 130 17.86 -29.53 -31.85
N ARG A 131 17.26 -28.66 -31.02
CA ARG A 131 16.88 -27.26 -31.33
C ARG A 131 17.18 -26.34 -30.14
N ARG A 132 18.36 -26.50 -29.54
CA ARG A 132 18.72 -25.86 -28.26
C ARG A 132 18.57 -24.34 -28.28
N GLN A 133 19.03 -23.69 -29.34
CA GLN A 133 18.90 -22.25 -29.49
C GLN A 133 17.43 -21.81 -29.47
N TYR A 134 16.59 -22.40 -30.32
CA TYR A 134 15.16 -22.10 -30.36
C TYR A 134 14.52 -22.24 -28.97
N CYS A 135 14.72 -23.37 -28.29
CA CYS A 135 14.10 -23.56 -26.99
C CYS A 135 14.65 -22.61 -25.91
N ALA A 136 15.96 -22.34 -25.91
CA ALA A 136 16.57 -21.40 -24.98
C ALA A 136 16.01 -19.98 -25.18
N GLU A 137 15.81 -19.54 -26.42
CA GLU A 137 15.23 -18.24 -26.74
C GLU A 137 13.75 -18.15 -26.32
N VAL A 138 12.93 -19.17 -26.63
CA VAL A 138 11.51 -19.20 -26.26
C VAL A 138 11.31 -19.21 -24.74
N ILE A 139 12.08 -20.04 -24.04
CA ILE A 139 12.07 -20.10 -22.58
C ILE A 139 12.52 -18.77 -21.99
N ALA A 140 13.60 -18.16 -22.51
CA ALA A 140 14.07 -16.88 -22.03
C ALA A 140 13.00 -15.80 -22.14
N VAL A 141 12.29 -15.70 -23.27
CA VAL A 141 11.21 -14.72 -23.44
C VAL A 141 10.12 -14.92 -22.38
N HIS A 142 9.69 -16.16 -22.13
CA HIS A 142 8.70 -16.48 -21.10
C HIS A 142 9.17 -16.10 -19.67
N GLU A 143 10.35 -16.57 -19.26
CA GLU A 143 10.86 -16.30 -17.90
C GLU A 143 11.14 -14.82 -17.66
N PHE A 144 11.54 -14.07 -18.69
CA PHE A 144 11.71 -12.62 -18.58
C PHE A 144 10.39 -11.86 -18.46
N GLY A 145 9.27 -12.40 -18.99
CA GLY A 145 7.94 -11.85 -18.70
C GLY A 145 7.62 -11.95 -17.20
N HIS A 146 7.89 -13.10 -16.59
CA HIS A 146 7.77 -13.23 -15.13
C HIS A 146 8.74 -12.34 -14.36
N ALA A 147 9.97 -12.19 -14.85
CA ALA A 147 10.95 -11.29 -14.26
C ALA A 147 10.58 -9.80 -14.40
N LEU A 148 9.62 -9.46 -15.26
CA LEU A 148 8.98 -8.15 -15.36
C LEU A 148 7.74 -8.00 -14.48
N GLY A 149 7.34 -9.04 -13.75
CA GLY A 149 6.20 -8.99 -12.84
C GLY A 149 4.90 -9.55 -13.42
N PHE A 150 4.95 -10.19 -14.59
CA PHE A 150 3.77 -10.72 -15.25
C PHE A 150 3.48 -12.15 -14.81
N ALA A 151 2.21 -12.45 -14.56
CA ALA A 151 1.77 -13.76 -14.09
C ALA A 151 1.36 -14.64 -15.28
N HIS A 152 1.15 -15.93 -15.02
CA HIS A 152 0.64 -16.83 -16.06
C HIS A 152 -0.77 -16.41 -16.50
N GLU A 153 -1.02 -16.44 -17.80
CA GLU A 153 -2.30 -16.03 -18.37
C GLU A 153 -3.39 -17.06 -18.03
N GLN A 154 -3.06 -18.36 -17.96
CA GLN A 154 -4.01 -19.40 -17.56
C GLN A 154 -4.41 -19.36 -16.07
N ASN A 155 -3.78 -18.51 -15.25
CA ASN A 155 -4.15 -18.36 -13.84
C ASN A 155 -5.33 -17.39 -13.66
N ARG A 156 -5.72 -16.67 -14.71
CA ARG A 156 -6.77 -15.66 -14.60
C ARG A 156 -8.13 -16.29 -14.36
N ASP A 157 -8.96 -15.59 -13.61
CA ASP A 157 -10.32 -16.04 -13.28
C ASP A 157 -11.25 -16.06 -14.52
N ASP A 158 -10.91 -15.33 -15.59
CA ASP A 158 -11.64 -15.29 -16.86
C ASP A 158 -11.04 -16.18 -17.96
N THR A 159 -10.12 -17.09 -17.60
CA THR A 159 -9.56 -18.08 -18.53
C THR A 159 -10.66 -18.88 -19.25
N ASP A 160 -10.60 -18.92 -20.58
CA ASP A 160 -11.58 -19.66 -21.39
C ASP A 160 -11.44 -21.18 -21.17
N ASP A 161 -12.57 -21.88 -21.16
CA ASP A 161 -12.67 -23.35 -21.00
C ASP A 161 -11.83 -24.14 -22.03
N ILE A 162 -11.42 -23.52 -23.15
CA ILE A 162 -10.49 -24.11 -24.11
C ILE A 162 -9.11 -24.40 -23.50
N CYS A 163 -8.73 -23.67 -22.46
CA CYS A 163 -7.48 -23.85 -21.75
C CYS A 163 -7.61 -24.86 -20.61
N ALA A 164 -6.99 -26.02 -20.78
CA ALA A 164 -6.98 -27.09 -19.78
C ALA A 164 -5.68 -27.19 -18.98
N ALA A 165 -4.76 -26.21 -19.12
CA ALA A 165 -3.54 -26.18 -18.33
C ALA A 165 -3.86 -25.83 -16.87
N GLU A 166 -3.18 -26.47 -15.93
CA GLU A 166 -3.32 -26.14 -14.51
C GLU A 166 -2.68 -24.77 -14.22
N ALA A 167 -3.30 -23.99 -13.33
CA ALA A 167 -2.72 -22.76 -12.83
C ALA A 167 -1.39 -23.03 -12.10
N GLN A 168 -0.40 -22.17 -12.31
CA GLN A 168 0.95 -22.33 -11.77
C GLN A 168 1.56 -21.00 -11.31
N GLY A 169 2.40 -21.04 -10.29
CA GLY A 169 3.13 -19.84 -9.83
C GLY A 169 2.28 -18.88 -8.99
N THR A 170 2.64 -17.60 -9.01
CA THR A 170 1.94 -16.52 -8.31
C THR A 170 0.94 -15.86 -9.25
N ASP A 171 -0.26 -15.54 -8.75
CA ASP A 171 -1.29 -14.85 -9.52
C ASP A 171 -1.02 -13.34 -9.60
N GLY A 172 -1.45 -12.71 -10.70
CA GLY A 172 -1.50 -11.26 -10.83
C GLY A 172 -2.73 -10.66 -10.13
N ASP A 173 -2.65 -9.38 -9.83
CA ASP A 173 -3.73 -8.57 -9.24
C ASP A 173 -4.22 -7.45 -10.18
N ILE A 174 -3.53 -7.23 -11.31
CA ILE A 174 -3.97 -6.34 -12.38
C ILE A 174 -4.20 -7.15 -13.65
N TYR A 175 -5.43 -7.08 -14.16
CA TYR A 175 -5.75 -7.50 -15.51
C TYR A 175 -5.77 -6.25 -16.39
N VAL A 176 -4.79 -6.15 -17.27
CA VAL A 176 -4.98 -5.53 -18.57
C VAL A 176 -5.99 -6.48 -19.23
N GLY A 177 -7.22 -6.05 -19.54
CA GLY A 177 -8.44 -6.91 -19.58
C GLY A 177 -8.47 -8.36 -20.18
N ALA A 178 -9.14 -8.75 -21.28
CA ALA A 178 -9.51 -10.13 -21.67
C ALA A 178 -8.39 -11.16 -21.95
N TRP A 179 -8.52 -12.35 -21.32
CA TRP A 179 -7.63 -13.52 -21.46
C TRP A 179 -7.09 -13.82 -22.88
N ASP A 180 -5.76 -13.93 -22.99
CA ASP A 180 -5.04 -14.13 -24.26
C ASP A 180 -4.51 -15.56 -24.47
N LEU A 181 -5.03 -16.26 -25.49
CA LEU A 181 -4.54 -17.59 -25.88
C LEU A 181 -3.11 -17.59 -26.44
N ASP A 182 -2.72 -16.50 -27.13
CA ASP A 182 -1.47 -16.40 -27.88
C ASP A 182 -0.32 -15.79 -27.05
N SER A 183 -0.57 -15.40 -25.79
CA SER A 183 0.44 -14.89 -24.88
C SER A 183 1.60 -15.86 -24.71
N VAL A 184 2.82 -15.31 -24.62
CA VAL A 184 4.01 -16.09 -24.25
C VAL A 184 3.94 -16.64 -22.84
N LEU A 185 3.07 -16.10 -21.98
CA LEU A 185 2.84 -16.51 -20.60
C LEU A 185 1.66 -17.49 -20.45
N ASN A 186 1.12 -18.00 -21.55
CA ASN A 186 0.02 -18.96 -21.55
C ASN A 186 0.49 -20.37 -21.96
N TYR A 187 0.34 -21.36 -21.07
CA TYR A 187 0.66 -22.76 -21.40
C TYR A 187 -0.36 -23.46 -22.30
N CYS A 188 -1.52 -22.85 -22.52
CA CYS A 188 -2.49 -23.33 -23.50
C CYS A 188 -2.23 -22.83 -24.91
N ASN A 189 -1.22 -21.98 -25.10
CA ASN A 189 -0.84 -21.45 -26.39
C ASN A 189 -0.57 -22.58 -27.41
N PRO A 190 -1.23 -22.58 -28.59
CA PRO A 190 -1.08 -23.63 -29.59
C PRO A 190 0.35 -23.71 -30.16
N GLU A 191 1.10 -22.60 -30.13
CA GLU A 191 2.49 -22.47 -30.54
C GLU A 191 3.37 -22.24 -29.30
N TRP A 192 3.60 -23.29 -28.48
CA TRP A 192 4.43 -23.32 -27.26
C TRP A 192 5.12 -21.99 -26.88
N ASN A 193 4.47 -21.23 -25.98
CA ASN A 193 4.87 -19.88 -25.53
C ASN A 193 5.06 -18.87 -26.69
N GLY A 194 4.11 -18.79 -27.62
CA GLY A 194 4.11 -17.90 -28.78
C GLY A 194 5.28 -18.10 -29.75
N ALA A 195 5.95 -19.26 -29.70
CA ALA A 195 7.27 -19.47 -30.31
C ALA A 195 8.30 -18.37 -29.94
N GLY A 196 8.15 -17.76 -28.76
CA GLY A 196 9.01 -16.67 -28.26
C GLY A 196 8.76 -15.33 -28.96
N ASN A 197 7.56 -15.11 -29.50
CA ASN A 197 7.09 -13.81 -29.99
C ASN A 197 5.97 -13.33 -29.08
N LEU A 198 6.05 -12.06 -28.69
CA LEU A 198 5.03 -11.41 -27.87
C LEU A 198 3.72 -11.31 -28.64
N SER A 199 2.60 -11.60 -27.99
CA SER A 199 1.28 -11.23 -28.50
C SER A 199 1.04 -9.72 -28.39
N ASP A 200 0.00 -9.20 -29.04
CA ASP A 200 -0.38 -7.78 -28.91
C ASP A 200 -0.65 -7.39 -27.45
N THR A 201 -1.21 -8.34 -26.69
CA THR A 201 -1.44 -8.24 -25.25
C THR A 201 -0.15 -8.18 -24.43
N ASP A 202 0.81 -9.07 -24.71
CA ASP A 202 2.11 -9.06 -24.03
C ASP A 202 2.82 -7.72 -24.26
N ILE A 203 2.70 -7.19 -25.49
CA ILE A 203 3.22 -5.88 -25.90
C ILE A 203 2.51 -4.75 -25.14
N GLU A 204 1.17 -4.72 -25.14
CA GLU A 204 0.42 -3.70 -24.41
C GLU A 204 0.76 -3.72 -22.91
N MET A 205 0.87 -4.90 -22.31
CA MET A 205 1.20 -5.06 -20.90
C MET A 205 2.58 -4.50 -20.58
N VAL A 206 3.61 -4.86 -21.35
CA VAL A 206 4.97 -4.32 -21.12
C VAL A 206 5.02 -2.82 -21.40
N GLN A 207 4.26 -2.32 -22.36
CA GLN A 207 4.24 -0.89 -22.67
C GLN A 207 3.46 -0.06 -21.65
N LEU A 208 2.42 -0.63 -21.05
CA LEU A 208 1.64 0.01 -19.99
C LEU A 208 2.51 0.25 -18.76
N PHE A 209 3.26 -0.77 -18.32
CA PHE A 209 4.04 -0.69 -17.09
C PHE A 209 5.46 -0.15 -17.29
N TYR A 210 6.06 -0.42 -18.46
CA TYR A 210 7.45 -0.07 -18.75
C TYR A 210 7.62 0.88 -19.93
N GLY A 211 6.54 1.47 -20.41
CA GLY A 211 6.52 2.50 -21.44
C GLY A 211 6.62 1.94 -22.86
N GLN A 212 5.91 2.60 -23.78
CA GLN A 212 5.97 2.34 -25.21
C GLN A 212 7.40 2.51 -25.74
N PRO A 213 7.87 1.63 -26.64
CA PRO A 213 9.12 1.84 -27.35
C PRO A 213 8.92 3.09 -28.21
N ILE A 214 9.95 3.91 -28.31
CA ILE A 214 9.86 5.12 -29.13
C ILE A 214 9.79 4.67 -30.59
N GLU A 215 8.57 4.61 -31.15
CA GLU A 215 8.26 4.31 -32.56
C GLU A 215 9.15 5.14 -33.51
N THR A 216 10.01 4.46 -34.25
CA THR A 216 11.11 5.03 -35.06
C THR A 216 10.68 5.37 -36.49
N SER A 217 9.70 6.26 -36.66
CA SER A 217 9.24 6.69 -37.99
C SER A 217 9.38 8.20 -38.27
N GLY A 218 10.36 8.87 -37.67
CA GLY A 218 10.71 10.28 -37.91
C GLY A 218 12.04 10.43 -38.66
N ASN A 219 12.00 10.98 -39.87
CA ASN A 219 13.04 10.82 -40.89
C ASN A 219 13.62 12.13 -41.43
N GLU A 220 13.70 13.20 -40.64
CA GLU A 220 14.43 14.40 -41.05
C GLU A 220 15.78 14.49 -40.34
N PRO A 221 16.90 14.40 -41.10
CA PRO A 221 18.23 14.64 -40.56
C PRO A 221 18.37 16.06 -40.01
N VAL A 222 18.88 16.17 -38.81
CA VAL A 222 19.26 17.42 -38.18
C VAL A 222 20.51 17.97 -38.87
N ALA A 223 20.48 19.25 -39.24
CA ALA A 223 21.59 19.89 -39.92
C ALA A 223 22.79 20.14 -38.98
N ILE A 224 23.96 19.58 -39.33
CA ILE A 224 25.22 19.74 -38.59
C ILE A 224 26.08 20.80 -39.30
N CYS A 225 26.50 21.83 -38.56
CA CYS A 225 27.26 22.96 -39.09
C CYS A 225 28.77 22.81 -38.93
N SER A 226 29.20 22.17 -37.85
CA SER A 226 30.62 21.86 -37.63
C SER A 226 30.77 20.61 -36.78
N VAL A 227 31.83 19.86 -37.05
CA VAL A 227 32.22 18.70 -36.25
C VAL A 227 33.60 18.93 -35.66
N ASN A 228 33.78 18.56 -34.39
CA ASN A 228 35.05 18.66 -33.67
C ASN A 228 35.36 17.31 -33.03
N SER A 229 36.62 17.05 -32.73
CA SER A 229 37.02 15.84 -32.00
C SER A 229 38.16 16.11 -31.04
N SER A 230 38.35 15.19 -30.10
CA SER A 230 39.48 15.21 -29.15
C SER A 230 40.83 15.12 -29.85
N SER A 231 40.96 14.16 -30.77
CA SER A 231 42.17 13.89 -31.54
C SER A 231 41.83 13.16 -32.86
N SER A 232 42.83 13.01 -33.74
CA SER A 232 42.73 12.12 -34.91
C SER A 232 44.10 11.55 -35.30
N ASP A 233 44.12 10.39 -35.96
CA ASP A 233 45.33 9.79 -36.56
C ASP A 233 45.60 10.25 -38.01
N GLY A 234 44.93 11.31 -38.45
CA GLY A 234 44.84 11.73 -39.85
C GLY A 234 43.51 11.37 -40.52
N ASN A 235 42.70 10.50 -39.91
CA ASN A 235 41.30 10.30 -40.23
C ASN A 235 40.45 11.29 -39.41
N ILE A 236 40.10 12.42 -40.04
CA ILE A 236 39.53 13.61 -39.39
C ILE A 236 38.03 13.49 -39.11
N ALA A 237 37.51 14.40 -38.27
CA ALA A 237 36.12 14.37 -37.80
C ALA A 237 35.09 14.56 -38.94
N GLU A 238 35.43 15.37 -39.94
CA GLU A 238 34.57 15.70 -41.09
C GLU A 238 34.23 14.49 -41.97
N ASN A 239 35.05 13.45 -41.93
CA ASN A 239 34.80 12.20 -42.65
C ASN A 239 33.56 11.45 -42.13
N THR A 240 32.97 11.83 -40.99
CA THR A 240 31.74 11.20 -40.50
C THR A 240 30.47 11.79 -41.09
N LEU A 241 30.57 12.78 -41.97
CA LEU A 241 29.45 13.52 -42.57
C LEU A 241 29.54 13.61 -44.10
N ASP A 242 30.45 12.84 -44.72
CA ASP A 242 30.74 12.94 -46.16
C ASP A 242 29.95 11.93 -47.01
N GLY A 243 29.24 10.99 -46.38
CA GLY A 243 28.48 9.93 -47.03
C GLY A 243 29.34 8.80 -47.60
N ASP A 244 30.65 8.80 -47.35
CA ASP A 244 31.59 7.77 -47.81
C ASP A 244 32.02 6.86 -46.66
N TYR A 245 31.37 5.70 -46.55
CA TYR A 245 31.67 4.68 -45.54
C TYR A 245 33.10 4.10 -45.61
N ALA A 246 33.90 4.45 -46.63
CA ALA A 246 35.31 4.11 -46.72
C ALA A 246 36.23 5.09 -45.97
N THR A 247 35.78 6.33 -45.76
CA THR A 247 36.46 7.31 -44.89
C THR A 247 35.95 7.15 -43.46
N ARG A 248 36.65 7.74 -42.49
CA ARG A 248 36.28 7.67 -41.07
C ARG A 248 36.91 8.80 -40.28
N TRP A 249 36.39 9.03 -39.09
CA TRP A 249 37.16 9.60 -37.99
C TRP A 249 37.83 8.47 -37.20
N SER A 250 39.09 8.64 -36.77
CA SER A 250 39.75 7.67 -35.89
C SER A 250 40.61 8.32 -34.81
N ALA A 251 40.41 7.91 -33.56
CA ALA A 251 41.21 8.32 -32.40
C ALA A 251 41.51 7.11 -31.50
N ASN A 252 42.70 7.07 -30.90
CA ASN A 252 43.13 5.95 -30.05
C ASN A 252 43.13 6.34 -28.58
N GLY A 253 42.36 5.62 -27.77
CA GLY A 253 42.26 5.87 -26.34
C GLY A 253 40.83 5.71 -25.83
N GLU A 254 40.68 5.50 -24.53
CA GLU A 254 39.36 5.57 -23.89
C GLU A 254 38.99 7.02 -23.59
N GLY A 255 37.75 7.40 -23.89
CA GLY A 255 37.26 8.76 -23.68
C GLY A 255 37.57 9.73 -24.83
N GLU A 256 38.09 9.23 -25.95
CA GLU A 256 38.20 10.04 -27.17
C GLU A 256 36.79 10.35 -27.70
N TRP A 257 36.57 11.59 -28.12
CA TRP A 257 35.23 12.07 -28.45
C TRP A 257 35.17 12.76 -29.81
N ILE A 258 33.99 12.72 -30.41
CA ILE A 258 33.59 13.52 -31.58
C ILE A 258 32.30 14.26 -31.23
N GLN A 259 32.23 15.55 -31.56
CA GLN A 259 31.13 16.45 -31.26
C GLN A 259 30.57 17.05 -32.54
N PHE A 260 29.28 16.89 -32.73
CA PHE A 260 28.47 17.44 -33.81
C PHE A 260 27.73 18.69 -33.30
N ASN A 261 28.08 19.85 -33.86
CA ASN A 261 27.42 21.12 -33.52
C ASN A 261 26.33 21.39 -34.54
N LEU A 262 25.10 21.57 -34.07
CA LEU A 262 23.95 21.79 -34.92
C LEU A 262 23.97 23.23 -35.46
N CYS A 263 23.40 23.42 -36.65
CA CYS A 263 23.29 24.76 -37.24
C CYS A 263 22.34 25.68 -36.47
N GLU A 264 21.28 25.10 -35.94
CA GLU A 264 20.27 25.75 -35.10
C GLU A 264 19.88 24.76 -33.99
N SER A 265 19.42 25.27 -32.85
CA SER A 265 18.89 24.41 -31.81
C SER A 265 17.64 23.69 -32.31
N GLN A 266 17.62 22.36 -32.19
CA GLN A 266 16.52 21.54 -32.67
C GLN A 266 16.25 20.39 -31.71
N VAL A 267 15.00 19.94 -31.66
CA VAL A 267 14.65 18.73 -30.90
C VAL A 267 15.24 17.53 -31.62
N ALA A 268 16.09 16.78 -30.93
CA ALA A 268 16.65 15.52 -31.42
C ALA A 268 16.43 14.42 -30.40
N ASN A 269 16.31 13.19 -30.87
CA ASN A 269 16.11 12.01 -30.02
C ASN A 269 16.86 10.77 -30.52
N ARG A 270 17.57 10.85 -31.64
CA ARG A 270 18.28 9.72 -32.23
C ARG A 270 19.54 10.18 -32.93
N VAL A 271 20.60 9.41 -32.75
CA VAL A 271 21.78 9.45 -33.61
C VAL A 271 22.01 8.06 -34.19
N GLU A 272 22.24 7.99 -35.47
CA GLU A 272 22.64 6.79 -36.19
C GLU A 272 24.13 6.86 -36.49
N LEU A 273 24.85 5.77 -36.21
CA LEU A 273 26.31 5.69 -36.32
C LEU A 273 26.71 4.45 -37.12
N ALA A 274 27.62 4.63 -38.07
CA ALA A 274 28.28 3.53 -38.77
C ALA A 274 29.72 3.39 -38.27
N TRP A 275 30.18 2.14 -38.13
CA TRP A 275 31.44 1.83 -37.45
C TRP A 275 32.45 1.20 -38.40
N TYR A 276 33.72 1.61 -38.31
CA TYR A 276 34.78 0.99 -39.10
C TYR A 276 34.99 -0.47 -38.67
N LYS A 277 34.77 -1.40 -39.60
CA LYS A 277 34.72 -2.85 -39.34
C LYS A 277 33.61 -3.25 -38.35
N GLY A 278 32.50 -2.51 -38.36
CA GLY A 278 31.33 -2.78 -37.51
C GLY A 278 30.65 -4.13 -37.74
N ASP A 279 31.00 -4.86 -38.81
CA ASP A 279 30.54 -6.22 -39.11
C ASP A 279 31.40 -7.32 -38.47
N VAL A 280 32.51 -6.95 -37.85
CA VAL A 280 33.42 -7.88 -37.15
C VAL A 280 33.90 -7.33 -35.80
N ARG A 281 33.51 -6.12 -35.41
CA ARG A 281 33.87 -5.46 -34.16
C ARG A 281 32.67 -4.71 -33.57
N SER A 282 32.39 -4.93 -32.29
CA SER A 282 31.51 -4.05 -31.52
C SER A 282 32.31 -2.89 -30.94
N SER A 283 31.76 -1.68 -31.01
CA SER A 283 32.37 -0.44 -30.52
C SER A 283 31.62 0.05 -29.29
N ALA A 284 32.34 0.43 -28.23
CA ALA A 284 31.75 0.94 -26.99
C ALA A 284 31.72 2.47 -27.02
N PHE A 285 30.58 3.09 -26.70
CA PHE A 285 30.42 4.54 -26.78
C PHE A 285 29.35 5.08 -25.82
N SER A 286 29.30 6.38 -25.61
CA SER A 286 28.18 7.08 -24.99
C SER A 286 27.71 8.23 -25.88
N VAL A 287 26.44 8.61 -25.72
CA VAL A 287 25.83 9.76 -26.39
C VAL A 287 25.59 10.83 -25.33
N GLU A 288 26.06 12.03 -25.60
CA GLU A 288 25.95 13.18 -24.71
C GLU A 288 25.44 14.39 -25.52
N TYR A 289 24.67 15.30 -24.91
CA TYR A 289 24.19 16.50 -25.62
C TYR A 289 24.14 17.73 -24.70
N ILE A 290 24.18 18.92 -25.32
CA ILE A 290 23.98 20.23 -24.65
C ILE A 290 22.62 20.77 -25.08
N THR A 291 21.76 21.12 -24.12
CA THR A 291 20.47 21.80 -24.34
C THR A 291 20.64 23.32 -24.43
N THR A 292 19.58 24.03 -24.83
CA THR A 292 19.57 25.49 -25.01
C THR A 292 19.88 26.33 -23.75
N ASP A 293 19.92 25.71 -22.57
CA ASP A 293 20.34 26.35 -21.30
C ASP A 293 21.88 26.48 -21.16
N GLY A 294 22.66 25.76 -21.98
CA GLY A 294 24.03 26.11 -22.36
C GLY A 294 25.17 25.79 -21.40
N TYR A 295 24.99 25.01 -20.33
CA TYR A 295 26.07 24.81 -19.34
C TYR A 295 26.35 23.37 -18.88
N VAL A 296 25.53 22.37 -19.28
CA VAL A 296 25.68 20.98 -18.81
C VAL A 296 25.58 19.99 -19.97
N TRP A 297 26.50 19.01 -20.00
CA TRP A 297 26.36 17.84 -20.86
C TRP A 297 25.41 16.84 -20.20
N TYR A 298 24.31 16.54 -20.86
CA TYR A 298 23.41 15.46 -20.49
C TYR A 298 23.95 14.19 -21.12
N THR A 299 24.43 13.25 -20.31
CA THR A 299 24.87 11.94 -20.78
C THR A 299 23.67 11.01 -20.80
N ALA A 300 23.41 10.36 -21.94
CA ALA A 300 22.56 9.17 -21.91
C ALA A 300 23.17 8.19 -20.89
N PRO A 301 22.42 7.74 -19.87
CA PRO A 301 22.97 7.22 -18.61
C PRO A 301 23.78 5.90 -18.72
N VAL A 302 24.03 5.39 -19.93
CA VAL A 302 24.59 4.05 -20.17
C VAL A 302 25.65 4.08 -21.27
N ARG A 303 26.77 3.38 -21.03
CA ARG A 303 27.75 3.03 -22.08
C ARG A 303 27.11 1.99 -23.01
N ARG A 304 26.99 2.35 -24.28
CA ARG A 304 26.37 1.57 -25.36
C ARG A 304 27.41 0.78 -26.14
N TYR A 305 26.93 -0.20 -26.90
CA TYR A 305 27.73 -1.04 -27.78
C TYR A 305 27.09 -1.12 -29.16
N SER A 306 27.89 -1.03 -30.23
CA SER A 306 27.41 -1.39 -31.57
C SER A 306 27.28 -2.91 -31.69
N SER A 307 26.46 -3.37 -32.63
CA SER A 307 26.12 -4.80 -32.79
C SER A 307 27.31 -5.69 -33.12
N GLY A 308 28.33 -5.16 -33.81
CA GLY A 308 29.40 -5.98 -34.35
C GLY A 308 28.95 -6.84 -35.56
N ALA A 309 27.80 -6.54 -36.16
CA ALA A 309 27.21 -7.29 -37.27
C ALA A 309 26.95 -6.46 -38.54
N SER A 310 27.20 -5.14 -38.53
CA SER A 310 26.84 -4.23 -39.62
C SER A 310 27.92 -3.21 -39.95
N LEU A 311 28.10 -2.92 -41.24
CA LEU A 311 28.83 -1.73 -41.71
C LEU A 311 27.90 -0.52 -41.94
N GLY A 312 26.59 -0.74 -41.87
CA GLY A 312 25.57 0.31 -42.03
C GLY A 312 25.36 1.11 -40.75
N LEU A 313 24.50 2.12 -40.85
CA LEU A 313 24.05 2.92 -39.71
C LEU A 313 23.31 2.06 -38.68
N GLU A 314 23.68 2.26 -37.42
CA GLU A 314 23.03 1.65 -36.26
C GLU A 314 22.47 2.74 -35.36
N SER A 315 21.23 2.56 -34.90
CA SER A 315 20.51 3.58 -34.13
C SER A 315 20.92 3.62 -32.66
N ALA A 316 21.08 4.83 -32.14
CA ALA A 316 21.22 5.12 -30.73
C ALA A 316 20.24 6.25 -30.34
N SER A 317 19.10 5.84 -29.77
CA SER A 317 18.05 6.78 -29.31
C SER A 317 18.37 7.36 -27.94
N PHE A 318 18.01 8.62 -27.68
CA PHE A 318 18.14 9.32 -26.40
C PHE A 318 16.86 10.12 -26.13
N THR A 319 16.67 10.57 -24.89
CA THR A 319 15.51 11.38 -24.51
C THR A 319 15.40 12.59 -25.42
N ALA A 320 14.23 12.80 -26.03
CA ALA A 320 13.98 13.92 -26.91
C ALA A 320 14.27 15.24 -26.17
N ALA A 321 15.16 16.05 -26.72
CA ALA A 321 15.56 17.31 -26.12
C ALA A 321 15.89 18.34 -27.20
N GLU A 322 15.62 19.61 -26.94
CA GLU A 322 16.11 20.70 -27.78
C GLU A 322 17.62 20.86 -27.53
N ILE A 323 18.45 20.45 -28.50
CA ILE A 323 19.90 20.39 -28.35
C ILE A 323 20.60 21.40 -29.26
N GLN A 324 21.76 21.90 -28.82
CA GLN A 324 22.68 22.72 -29.61
C GLN A 324 23.85 21.88 -30.16
N SER A 325 24.23 20.81 -29.45
CA SER A 325 25.35 19.95 -29.82
C SER A 325 25.16 18.55 -29.27
N LEU A 326 25.68 17.56 -29.99
CA LEU A 326 25.71 16.15 -29.62
C LEU A 326 27.15 15.64 -29.66
N ARG A 327 27.60 14.93 -28.63
CA ARG A 327 28.93 14.33 -28.52
C ARG A 327 28.81 12.82 -28.40
N ILE A 328 29.64 12.12 -29.16
CA ILE A 328 29.89 10.69 -29.02
C ILE A 328 31.24 10.52 -28.37
N THR A 329 31.26 9.91 -27.19
CA THR A 329 32.49 9.57 -26.47
C THR A 329 32.73 8.08 -26.62
N GLY A 330 33.85 7.71 -27.26
CA GLY A 330 34.21 6.33 -27.54
C GLY A 330 35.13 5.74 -26.47
N TYR A 331 34.99 4.42 -26.24
CA TYR A 331 35.74 3.67 -25.23
C TYR A 331 36.45 2.44 -25.81
N GLY A 332 36.78 2.47 -27.10
CA GLY A 332 37.40 1.38 -27.84
C GLY A 332 36.38 0.44 -28.49
N ASN A 333 36.87 -0.70 -28.96
CA ASN A 333 36.11 -1.76 -29.61
C ASN A 333 36.56 -3.14 -29.11
N SER A 334 35.83 -4.19 -29.50
CA SER A 334 36.09 -5.58 -29.08
C SER A 334 37.49 -6.13 -29.44
N SER A 335 38.29 -5.42 -30.23
CA SER A 335 39.67 -5.80 -30.57
C SER A 335 40.75 -4.92 -29.93
N ASN A 336 40.50 -3.64 -29.67
CA ASN A 336 41.49 -2.67 -29.18
C ASN A 336 40.84 -1.33 -28.75
N THR A 337 41.65 -0.38 -28.29
CA THR A 337 41.22 0.94 -27.78
C THR A 337 40.94 2.00 -28.84
N TRP A 338 40.85 1.63 -30.12
CA TRP A 338 40.55 2.60 -31.18
C TRP A 338 39.05 2.88 -31.30
N ASN A 339 38.70 4.15 -31.44
CA ASN A 339 37.35 4.61 -31.77
C ASN A 339 37.35 5.00 -33.24
N SER A 340 36.40 4.47 -34.01
CA SER A 340 36.36 4.73 -35.45
C SER A 340 34.95 4.70 -36.01
N ILE A 341 34.45 5.90 -36.31
CA ILE A 341 33.11 6.14 -36.85
C ILE A 341 33.27 6.51 -38.32
N THR A 342 32.53 5.84 -39.20
CA THR A 342 32.56 6.09 -40.65
C THR A 342 31.48 7.08 -41.08
N GLU A 343 30.29 7.05 -40.46
CA GLU A 343 29.19 7.95 -40.79
C GLU A 343 28.34 8.23 -39.54
N ALA A 344 27.74 9.41 -39.46
CA ALA A 344 26.85 9.80 -38.39
C ALA A 344 25.69 10.66 -38.89
N VAL A 345 24.46 10.34 -38.47
CA VAL A 345 23.26 11.13 -38.79
C VAL A 345 22.45 11.35 -37.53
N ILE A 346 22.06 12.59 -37.24
CA ILE A 346 21.20 12.93 -36.10
C ILE A 346 19.79 13.15 -36.63
N TYR A 347 18.75 12.71 -35.92
CA TYR A 347 17.36 12.83 -36.35
C TYR A 347 16.50 13.55 -35.31
N THR A 348 15.49 14.26 -35.82
CA THR A 348 14.38 14.79 -35.02
C THR A 348 13.37 13.66 -34.72
N PRO A 349 12.59 13.77 -33.62
CA PRO A 349 11.41 12.92 -33.44
C PRO A 349 10.41 13.12 -34.61
N SER A 350 9.60 12.09 -34.92
CA SER A 350 8.53 12.20 -35.93
C SER A 350 7.45 13.16 -35.47
N ALA A 351 6.81 13.83 -36.42
CA ALA A 351 5.58 14.58 -36.18
C ALA A 351 4.37 13.62 -36.16
N GLY A 352 3.86 13.33 -34.97
CA GLY A 352 2.52 12.76 -34.72
C GLY A 352 2.37 12.25 -33.28
N PRO A 353 1.15 12.25 -32.67
CA PRO A 353 0.25 13.42 -32.58
C PRO A 353 1.01 14.63 -31.98
N ASP A 354 0.37 15.77 -31.69
CA ASP A 354 1.06 16.81 -30.90
C ASP A 354 1.51 16.16 -29.58
N TYR A 355 2.82 15.90 -29.44
CA TYR A 355 3.39 15.50 -28.17
C TYR A 355 3.22 16.69 -27.24
N PRO A 356 2.68 16.49 -26.03
CA PRO A 356 2.42 17.55 -25.10
C PRO A 356 3.72 18.32 -24.87
N ASN A 357 3.78 19.58 -25.29
CA ASN A 357 4.97 20.40 -25.13
C ASN A 357 5.00 20.89 -23.68
N LEU A 358 5.46 20.02 -22.78
CA LEU A 358 5.46 20.27 -21.36
C LEU A 358 6.62 21.20 -20.97
N ILE A 359 6.25 22.41 -20.56
CA ILE A 359 7.13 23.43 -20.01
C ILE A 359 7.16 23.26 -18.49
N ALA A 360 8.34 23.46 -17.89
CA ALA A 360 8.47 23.45 -16.43
C ALA A 360 7.46 24.44 -15.80
N PRO A 361 6.73 24.04 -14.74
CA PRO A 361 5.84 24.96 -14.05
C PRO A 361 6.63 26.15 -13.51
N THR A 362 5.99 27.30 -13.38
CA THR A 362 6.66 28.52 -12.92
C THR A 362 6.18 28.95 -11.54
N ASN A 363 6.88 29.89 -10.90
CA ASN A 363 6.53 30.41 -9.57
C ASN A 363 6.33 29.30 -8.52
N VAL A 364 7.13 28.23 -8.57
CA VAL A 364 7.08 27.18 -7.56
C VAL A 364 7.49 27.79 -6.21
N ALA A 365 6.65 27.61 -5.21
CA ALA A 365 6.88 28.08 -3.85
C ALA A 365 6.42 27.02 -2.84
N ALA A 366 7.24 26.74 -1.84
CA ALA A 366 6.91 25.87 -0.73
C ALA A 366 6.68 26.71 0.53
N THR A 367 5.56 26.48 1.23
CA THR A 367 5.20 27.20 2.45
C THR A 367 4.77 26.20 3.52
N ALA A 368 5.31 26.32 4.74
CA ALA A 368 4.81 25.56 5.87
C ALA A 368 3.39 26.06 6.22
N THR A 369 2.39 25.20 6.07
CA THR A 369 0.96 25.54 6.21
C THR A 369 0.29 24.84 7.39
N GLY A 370 1.04 24.11 8.21
CA GLY A 370 0.59 23.48 9.44
C GLY A 370 1.73 22.85 10.23
N GLN A 371 1.40 22.09 11.28
CA GLN A 371 2.40 21.55 12.22
C GLN A 371 3.17 20.35 11.66
N THR A 372 2.58 19.64 10.70
CA THR A 372 3.12 18.43 10.06
C THR A 372 3.00 18.51 8.53
N GLN A 373 2.82 19.71 7.98
CA GLN A 373 2.53 19.86 6.55
C GLN A 373 3.22 21.06 5.89
N ILE A 374 3.65 20.84 4.66
CA ILE A 374 4.15 21.86 3.74
C ILE A 374 3.28 21.84 2.49
N THR A 375 2.75 23.01 2.12
CA THR A 375 2.05 23.16 0.84
C THR A 375 3.01 23.75 -0.18
N ILE A 376 3.12 23.06 -1.31
CA ILE A 376 3.83 23.46 -2.52
C ILE A 376 2.79 24.05 -3.47
N THR A 377 3.08 25.21 -4.04
CA THR A 377 2.23 25.90 -5.01
C THR A 377 3.03 26.25 -6.24
N TRP A 378 2.39 26.28 -7.40
CA TRP A 378 3.01 26.66 -8.66
C TRP A 378 1.99 27.30 -9.61
N THR A 379 2.49 27.95 -10.64
CA THR A 379 1.70 28.40 -11.78
C THR A 379 1.75 27.31 -12.84
N ASP A 380 0.58 26.79 -13.17
CA ASP A 380 0.38 25.93 -14.33
C ASP A 380 0.61 26.74 -15.61
N THR A 381 1.56 26.29 -16.42
CA THR A 381 1.95 26.92 -17.69
C THR A 381 1.69 26.01 -18.89
N ASN A 382 1.08 24.85 -18.64
CA ASN A 382 0.83 23.82 -19.64
C ASN A 382 -0.68 23.79 -19.96
N SER A 383 -1.02 23.27 -21.14
CA SER A 383 -2.41 23.02 -21.54
C SER A 383 -2.63 21.58 -21.98
N GLU A 384 -1.60 20.75 -21.86
CA GLU A 384 -1.49 19.41 -22.43
C GLU A 384 -0.91 18.41 -21.39
N GLU A 385 -0.69 18.88 -20.16
CA GLU A 385 -0.30 18.07 -19.01
C GLU A 385 -1.50 17.31 -18.45
N GLU A 386 -1.28 16.05 -18.09
CA GLU A 386 -2.26 15.22 -17.38
C GLU A 386 -2.04 15.29 -15.87
N GLY A 387 -0.95 15.91 -15.43
CA GLY A 387 -0.63 16.05 -14.01
C GLY A 387 0.71 16.73 -13.72
N TYR A 388 1.05 16.76 -12.43
CA TYR A 388 2.36 17.20 -11.95
C TYR A 388 2.94 16.16 -11.01
N PHE A 389 4.20 15.80 -11.23
CA PHE A 389 4.97 14.91 -10.36
C PHE A 389 5.80 15.71 -9.37
N ILE A 390 5.75 15.31 -8.11
CA ILE A 390 6.36 16.04 -7.00
C ILE A 390 7.38 15.14 -6.33
N GLU A 391 8.61 15.63 -6.27
CA GLU A 391 9.69 15.02 -5.51
C GLU A 391 10.09 15.92 -4.35
N ALA A 392 10.57 15.32 -3.27
CA ALA A 392 11.14 16.04 -2.15
C ALA A 392 12.44 15.41 -1.66
N ARG A 393 13.27 16.22 -1.01
CA ARG A 393 14.40 15.75 -0.20
C ARG A 393 14.55 16.61 1.05
N ILE A 394 15.28 16.07 2.02
CA ILE A 394 15.66 16.78 3.25
C ILE A 394 17.19 16.89 3.28
N GLY A 395 17.70 18.11 3.41
CA GLY A 395 19.14 18.37 3.45
C GLY A 395 19.85 17.87 2.18
N SER A 396 20.86 17.01 2.34
CA SER A 396 21.66 16.47 1.24
C SER A 396 21.22 15.08 0.75
N ASN A 397 20.07 14.59 1.21
CA ASN A 397 19.56 13.29 0.78
C ASN A 397 19.13 13.31 -0.70
N ASP A 398 18.92 12.13 -1.26
CA ASP A 398 18.36 11.98 -2.60
C ASP A 398 16.90 12.45 -2.67
N PHE A 399 16.48 12.87 -3.86
CA PHE A 399 15.07 13.19 -4.11
C PHE A 399 14.26 11.90 -4.18
N VAL A 400 13.11 11.90 -3.50
CA VAL A 400 12.14 10.82 -3.52
C VAL A 400 10.81 11.35 -4.05
N ALA A 401 10.09 10.53 -4.80
CA ALA A 401 8.74 10.83 -5.24
C ALA A 401 7.81 10.89 -4.02
N ILE A 402 7.03 11.96 -3.90
CA ILE A 402 6.06 12.12 -2.80
C ILE A 402 4.62 12.27 -3.29
N GLY A 403 4.39 12.41 -4.60
CA GLY A 403 3.05 12.44 -5.14
C GLY A 403 2.98 12.75 -6.63
N LEU A 404 1.79 12.51 -7.17
CA LEU A 404 1.36 12.89 -8.52
C LEU A 404 0.00 13.59 -8.38
N THR A 405 -0.19 14.72 -9.06
CA THR A 405 -1.48 15.41 -9.10
C THR A 405 -2.21 15.14 -10.41
N GLU A 406 -3.52 15.40 -10.39
CA GLU A 406 -4.34 15.56 -11.58
C GLU A 406 -3.89 16.76 -12.45
N ALA A 407 -4.39 16.80 -13.69
CA ALA A 407 -4.18 17.90 -14.64
C ALA A 407 -4.61 19.26 -14.08
N ASN A 408 -3.98 20.35 -14.54
CA ASN A 408 -4.25 21.72 -14.12
C ASN A 408 -4.10 21.99 -12.60
N ALA A 409 -3.55 21.06 -11.83
CA ALA A 409 -3.27 21.30 -10.42
C ALA A 409 -2.24 22.44 -10.28
N THR A 410 -2.44 23.27 -9.27
CA THR A 410 -1.56 24.40 -8.95
C THR A 410 -0.99 24.32 -7.54
N SER A 411 -1.24 23.20 -6.84
CA SER A 411 -0.74 22.97 -5.49
C SER A 411 -0.71 21.49 -5.11
N TYR A 412 0.21 21.12 -4.22
CA TYR A 412 0.31 19.83 -3.56
C TYR A 412 0.61 20.04 -2.06
N THR A 413 0.04 19.22 -1.17
CA THR A 413 0.33 19.29 0.28
C THR A 413 1.05 18.03 0.72
N HIS A 414 2.29 18.18 1.15
CA HIS A 414 3.08 17.12 1.77
C HIS A 414 2.74 17.06 3.26
N THR A 415 2.15 15.95 3.71
CA THR A 415 1.67 15.72 5.09
C THR A 415 2.64 14.85 5.88
N ASP A 416 2.28 14.57 7.14
CA ASP A 416 2.95 13.59 8.03
C ASP A 416 4.44 13.88 8.23
N LEU A 417 4.82 15.16 8.15
CA LEU A 417 6.19 15.62 8.32
C LEU A 417 6.58 15.67 9.79
N ILE A 418 7.59 14.88 10.14
CA ILE A 418 8.13 14.78 11.52
C ILE A 418 9.55 15.34 11.66
N ALA A 419 10.30 15.47 10.57
CA ALA A 419 11.71 15.86 10.61
C ALA A 419 11.88 17.38 10.45
N GLU A 420 12.60 18.01 11.37
CA GLU A 420 13.06 19.39 11.19
C GLU A 420 14.15 19.44 10.11
N GLY A 421 14.06 20.40 9.20
CA GLY A 421 15.15 20.62 8.25
C GLY A 421 14.79 21.50 7.07
N LEU A 422 15.78 21.66 6.18
CA LEU A 422 15.56 22.28 4.89
C LEU A 422 15.00 21.24 3.94
N TYR A 423 13.73 21.42 3.56
CA TYR A 423 13.08 20.63 2.53
C TYR A 423 13.27 21.32 1.18
N GLU A 424 13.62 20.53 0.17
CA GLU A 424 13.66 20.98 -1.22
C GLU A 424 12.68 20.13 -2.02
N TYR A 425 11.90 20.80 -2.86
CA TYR A 425 10.87 20.20 -3.70
C TYR A 425 11.20 20.42 -5.17
N ARG A 426 10.86 19.44 -6.00
CA ARG A 426 10.84 19.54 -7.46
C ARG A 426 9.44 19.27 -7.95
N VAL A 427 8.95 20.11 -8.85
CA VAL A 427 7.66 19.96 -9.50
C VAL A 427 7.89 19.86 -11.00
N THR A 428 7.36 18.81 -11.59
CA THR A 428 7.57 18.45 -12.99
C THR A 428 6.21 18.22 -13.65
N ALA A 429 5.90 18.92 -14.74
CA ALA A 429 4.67 18.65 -15.50
C ALA A 429 4.79 17.28 -16.16
N VAL A 430 3.70 16.51 -16.16
CA VAL A 430 3.67 15.17 -16.75
C VAL A 430 2.45 14.96 -17.65
N SER A 431 2.61 14.13 -18.69
CA SER A 431 1.54 13.56 -19.50
C SER A 431 2.00 12.19 -19.95
N GLY A 432 1.34 11.13 -19.45
CA GLY A 432 1.89 9.78 -19.43
C GLY A 432 3.30 9.74 -18.83
N ILE A 433 4.27 9.27 -19.63
CA ILE A 433 5.69 9.20 -19.24
C ILE A 433 6.51 10.45 -19.62
N ILE A 434 5.92 11.40 -20.36
CA ILE A 434 6.61 12.62 -20.78
C ILE A 434 6.66 13.59 -19.60
N ARG A 435 7.85 14.16 -19.37
CA ARG A 435 8.14 15.03 -18.23
C ARG A 435 8.76 16.33 -18.73
N SER A 436 8.34 17.47 -18.21
CA SER A 436 9.06 18.73 -18.41
C SER A 436 10.40 18.74 -17.66
N ASN A 437 11.18 19.81 -17.82
CA ASN A 437 12.16 20.17 -16.79
C ASN A 437 11.45 20.42 -15.44
N PHE A 438 12.13 20.19 -14.34
CA PHE A 438 11.57 20.51 -13.02
C PHE A 438 11.75 21.99 -12.69
N ALA A 439 10.81 22.54 -11.93
CA ALA A 439 11.01 23.76 -11.17
C ALA A 439 11.06 23.44 -9.69
N ALA A 440 11.93 24.14 -8.96
CA ALA A 440 12.24 23.80 -7.58
C ALA A 440 11.90 24.94 -6.62
N ALA A 441 11.54 24.56 -5.40
CA ALA A 441 11.41 25.47 -4.26
C ALA A 441 11.95 24.81 -3.00
N SER A 442 12.38 25.62 -2.04
CA SER A 442 12.82 25.13 -0.74
C SER A 442 12.15 25.90 0.38
N VAL A 443 11.97 25.22 1.51
CA VAL A 443 11.43 25.81 2.73
C VAL A 443 12.11 25.16 3.93
N TYR A 444 12.50 25.98 4.90
CA TYR A 444 12.90 25.45 6.19
C TYR A 444 11.63 25.11 6.96
N PHE A 445 11.47 23.81 7.25
CA PHE A 445 10.35 23.31 8.02
C PHE A 445 10.80 23.05 9.44
N GLN A 446 10.17 23.77 10.36
CA GLN A 446 10.16 23.40 11.76
C GLN A 446 8.75 22.91 12.08
N PRO A 447 8.59 21.64 12.50
CA PRO A 447 7.35 21.22 13.13
C PRO A 447 7.05 22.17 14.30
N ALA A 448 5.77 22.45 14.54
CA ALA A 448 5.39 23.20 15.73
C ALA A 448 5.65 22.32 16.96
N GLY A 449 6.86 22.38 17.49
CA GLY A 449 7.34 21.47 18.52
C GLY A 449 8.80 21.12 18.33
N GLY A 450 9.69 22.13 18.44
CA GLY A 450 11.13 21.92 18.65
C GLY A 450 11.48 21.28 20.02
N SER A 451 10.57 20.49 20.57
CA SER A 451 10.77 19.59 21.69
C SER A 451 10.28 18.23 21.23
N GLN A 452 11.15 17.22 21.30
CA GLN A 452 10.76 15.83 21.45
C GLN A 452 9.42 15.74 22.22
N ALA A 453 8.41 15.03 21.70
CA ALA A 453 7.12 14.86 22.39
C ALA A 453 7.38 14.64 23.89
N ASN A 454 6.90 15.56 24.72
CA ASN A 454 7.08 15.46 26.16
C ASN A 454 6.01 14.49 26.67
N LEU A 455 6.25 13.20 26.44
CA LEU A 455 5.35 12.14 26.85
C LEU A 455 5.43 12.00 28.37
N VAL A 456 4.39 12.46 29.04
CA VAL A 456 4.23 12.38 30.48
C VAL A 456 3.25 11.26 30.79
N ARG A 457 3.58 10.44 31.80
CA ARG A 457 2.65 9.43 32.32
C ARG A 457 1.29 10.10 32.62
N PRO A 458 0.17 9.58 32.08
CA PRO A 458 -1.15 10.17 32.31
C PRO A 458 -1.44 10.34 33.81
N GLU A 459 -1.74 11.54 34.28
CA GLU A 459 -1.97 11.78 35.71
C GLU A 459 -3.43 11.58 36.12
N ASN A 460 -3.70 11.41 37.42
CA ASN A 460 -5.04 11.19 37.95
C ASN A 460 -5.81 10.07 37.24
N PHE A 461 -5.11 9.00 36.84
CA PHE A 461 -5.72 7.84 36.22
C PHE A 461 -6.67 7.15 37.20
N VAL A 462 -7.95 7.18 36.87
CA VAL A 462 -9.06 6.62 37.64
C VAL A 462 -9.75 5.58 36.78
N VAL A 463 -10.03 4.43 37.38
CA VAL A 463 -10.76 3.32 36.78
C VAL A 463 -11.90 2.96 37.70
N THR A 464 -13.13 3.02 37.18
CA THR A 464 -14.36 2.71 37.94
C THR A 464 -15.20 1.71 37.18
N SER A 465 -15.66 0.66 37.86
CA SER A 465 -16.66 -0.26 37.31
C SER A 465 -18.07 0.22 37.71
N ASN A 466 -19.05 0.06 36.82
CA ASN A 466 -20.45 0.25 37.13
C ASN A 466 -21.18 -1.09 37.35
N ALA A 467 -22.41 -1.01 37.90
CA ALA A 467 -23.26 -2.19 38.19
C ALA A 467 -23.66 -3.00 36.94
N GLN A 468 -23.40 -2.48 35.73
CA GLN A 468 -23.66 -3.14 34.46
C GLN A 468 -22.42 -3.87 33.90
N GLY A 469 -21.28 -3.86 34.62
CA GLY A 469 -20.04 -4.51 34.19
C GLY A 469 -19.23 -3.70 33.16
N GLN A 470 -19.53 -2.42 32.98
CA GLN A 470 -18.71 -1.50 32.18
C GLN A 470 -17.67 -0.84 33.08
N VAL A 471 -16.48 -0.65 32.53
CA VAL A 471 -15.39 0.06 33.19
C VAL A 471 -15.22 1.41 32.51
N ALA A 472 -15.43 2.49 33.26
CA ALA A 472 -15.13 3.85 32.84
C ALA A 472 -13.76 4.27 33.37
N LEU A 473 -12.96 4.87 32.50
CA LEU A 473 -11.62 5.35 32.77
C LEU A 473 -11.57 6.87 32.54
N SER A 474 -10.83 7.58 33.39
CA SER A 474 -10.53 9.00 33.20
C SER A 474 -9.11 9.32 33.66
N TRP A 475 -8.47 10.27 33.00
CA TRP A 475 -7.14 10.78 33.34
C TRP A 475 -7.04 12.26 32.98
N VAL A 476 -5.92 12.88 33.34
CA VAL A 476 -5.58 14.24 32.90
C VAL A 476 -4.51 14.15 31.84
N ASP A 477 -4.74 14.84 30.73
CA ASP A 477 -3.70 15.05 29.73
C ASP A 477 -2.67 16.07 30.24
N VAL A 478 -1.43 15.62 30.33
CA VAL A 478 -0.26 16.42 30.72
C VAL A 478 0.88 16.28 29.70
N SER A 479 0.65 15.53 28.63
CA SER A 479 1.62 15.33 27.57
C SER A 479 1.54 16.50 26.58
N GLU A 480 2.66 16.81 25.95
CA GLU A 480 2.69 17.77 24.85
C GLU A 480 3.26 17.09 23.61
N GLY A 481 2.44 17.00 22.56
CA GLY A 481 2.84 16.48 21.25
C GLY A 481 2.73 14.97 21.10
N GLU A 482 1.90 14.31 21.91
CA GLU A 482 1.52 12.91 21.74
C GLU A 482 0.61 12.69 20.52
N GLU A 483 0.74 11.54 19.86
CA GLU A 483 -0.17 11.08 18.81
C GLU A 483 -1.44 10.43 19.40
N GLY A 484 -1.33 9.92 20.63
CA GLY A 484 -2.41 9.23 21.30
C GLY A 484 -2.03 8.63 22.64
N TYR A 485 -2.93 7.75 23.11
CA TYR A 485 -2.76 6.97 24.32
C TYR A 485 -2.97 5.49 24.05
N THR A 486 -2.13 4.65 24.65
CA THR A 486 -2.26 3.20 24.63
C THR A 486 -2.89 2.75 25.93
N LEU A 487 -4.13 2.26 25.88
CA LEU A 487 -4.83 1.63 26.99
C LEU A 487 -4.67 0.12 26.92
N GLU A 488 -4.14 -0.47 27.98
CA GLU A 488 -3.97 -1.91 28.10
C GLU A 488 -4.75 -2.45 29.29
N TYR A 489 -5.41 -3.60 29.11
CA TYR A 489 -6.06 -4.29 30.23
C TYR A 489 -6.01 -5.80 30.13
N LYS A 490 -6.02 -6.48 31.27
CA LYS A 490 -6.15 -7.94 31.35
C LYS A 490 -6.90 -8.37 32.59
N LEU A 491 -7.53 -9.53 32.54
CA LEU A 491 -7.95 -10.21 33.76
C LEU A 491 -6.68 -10.59 34.55
N SER A 492 -6.63 -10.39 35.86
CA SER A 492 -5.42 -10.61 36.66
C SER A 492 -4.90 -12.06 36.61
N SER A 493 -5.77 -13.03 36.30
CA SER A 493 -5.39 -14.42 36.06
C SER A 493 -4.78 -14.69 34.67
N GLU A 494 -4.85 -13.72 33.75
CA GLU A 494 -4.34 -13.83 32.38
C GLU A 494 -2.92 -13.28 32.25
N ALA A 495 -2.19 -13.83 31.27
CA ALA A 495 -0.79 -13.49 31.01
C ALA A 495 -0.61 -12.30 30.05
N HIS A 496 -1.61 -12.00 29.20
CA HIS A 496 -1.50 -11.04 28.12
C HIS A 496 -2.49 -9.90 28.28
N PHE A 497 -2.04 -8.68 27.95
CA PHE A 497 -2.89 -7.50 27.86
C PHE A 497 -3.62 -7.45 26.52
N THR A 498 -4.88 -7.02 26.57
CA THR A 498 -5.61 -6.48 25.41
C THR A 498 -5.24 -5.00 25.28
N VAL A 499 -4.95 -4.55 24.06
CA VAL A 499 -4.46 -3.21 23.76
C VAL A 499 -5.50 -2.43 22.96
N ILE A 500 -5.72 -1.17 23.32
CA ILE A 500 -6.62 -0.22 22.64
C ILE A 500 -5.85 1.09 22.46
N GLU A 501 -5.76 1.56 21.21
CA GLU A 501 -5.25 2.91 20.92
C GLU A 501 -6.37 3.95 20.98
N LEU A 502 -6.06 5.08 21.59
CA LEU A 502 -6.94 6.22 21.80
C LEU A 502 -6.30 7.45 21.17
N ALA A 503 -7.12 8.35 20.61
CA ALA A 503 -6.62 9.56 19.95
C ALA A 503 -5.92 10.51 20.94
N ALA A 504 -5.01 11.36 20.43
CA ALA A 504 -4.42 12.46 21.18
C ALA A 504 -5.46 13.31 21.90
N ASN A 505 -5.09 13.95 23.02
CA ASN A 505 -5.99 14.78 23.84
C ASN A 505 -7.24 14.08 24.38
N THR A 506 -7.32 12.74 24.30
CA THR A 506 -8.40 11.97 24.93
C THR A 506 -8.14 11.90 26.44
N GLU A 507 -9.15 12.17 27.26
CA GLU A 507 -9.06 12.13 28.73
C GLU A 507 -9.98 11.08 29.38
N SER A 508 -10.69 10.27 28.57
CA SER A 508 -11.58 9.23 29.08
C SER A 508 -11.79 8.09 28.09
N ALA A 509 -12.11 6.91 28.61
CA ALA A 509 -12.46 5.72 27.83
C ALA A 509 -13.49 4.85 28.56
N ILE A 510 -14.21 4.02 27.80
CA ILE A 510 -15.13 3.01 28.35
C ILE A 510 -14.79 1.65 27.76
N VAL A 511 -14.58 0.67 28.63
CA VAL A 511 -14.42 -0.74 28.25
C VAL A 511 -15.66 -1.51 28.72
N SER A 512 -16.38 -2.10 27.77
CA SER A 512 -17.63 -2.83 28.02
C SER A 512 -17.46 -4.34 27.81
N SER A 513 -18.47 -5.11 28.20
CA SER A 513 -18.54 -6.56 27.96
C SER A 513 -17.41 -7.37 28.63
N LEU A 514 -16.87 -6.85 29.74
CA LEU A 514 -15.88 -7.57 30.54
C LEU A 514 -16.58 -8.64 31.38
N ALA A 515 -15.91 -9.78 31.53
CA ALA A 515 -16.37 -10.83 32.43
C ALA A 515 -16.20 -10.38 33.89
N ALA A 516 -16.88 -11.06 34.82
CA ALA A 516 -16.66 -10.80 36.23
C ALA A 516 -15.24 -11.23 36.65
N GLY A 517 -14.56 -10.37 37.39
CA GLY A 517 -13.22 -10.66 37.89
C GLY A 517 -12.40 -9.41 38.22
N SER A 518 -11.17 -9.64 38.69
CA SER A 518 -10.22 -8.55 38.96
C SER A 518 -9.42 -8.27 37.69
N TYR A 519 -9.41 -7.02 37.26
CA TYR A 519 -8.71 -6.56 36.08
C TYR A 519 -7.59 -5.60 36.46
N GLU A 520 -6.49 -5.69 35.71
CA GLU A 520 -5.38 -4.75 35.72
C GLU A 520 -5.49 -3.88 34.48
N PHE A 521 -5.50 -2.56 34.67
CA PHE A 521 -5.48 -1.56 33.61
C PHE A 521 -4.17 -0.78 33.68
N ARG A 522 -3.59 -0.47 32.53
CA ARG A 522 -2.49 0.47 32.42
C ARG A 522 -2.64 1.38 31.21
N LEU A 523 -2.17 2.62 31.33
CA LEU A 523 -2.31 3.67 30.33
C LEU A 523 -0.99 4.41 30.14
N SER A 524 -0.57 4.63 28.89
CA SER A 524 0.58 5.46 28.51
C SER A 524 0.19 6.42 27.38
N SER A 525 0.88 7.55 27.25
CA SER A 525 0.82 8.38 26.03
C SER A 525 1.92 7.94 25.06
N TYR A 526 1.70 8.06 23.75
CA TYR A 526 2.68 7.64 22.74
C TYR A 526 2.91 8.68 21.63
N PHE A 527 4.07 8.58 20.97
CA PHE A 527 4.41 9.28 19.73
C PHE A 527 5.37 8.41 18.91
N GLY A 528 4.92 7.93 17.74
CA GLY A 528 5.59 6.84 17.02
C GLY A 528 5.79 5.62 17.93
N ASP A 529 7.00 5.08 17.96
CA ASP A 529 7.35 3.93 18.82
C ASP A 529 7.67 4.31 20.29
N ASN A 530 7.67 5.60 20.64
CA ASN A 530 8.00 6.05 21.99
C ASN A 530 6.73 6.11 22.86
N ILE A 531 6.84 5.63 24.11
CA ILE A 531 5.76 5.68 25.09
C ILE A 531 6.23 6.35 26.39
N SER A 532 5.29 6.95 27.12
CA SER A 532 5.52 7.38 28.51
C SER A 532 5.61 6.18 29.46
N GLU A 533 5.99 6.45 30.72
CA GLU A 533 5.72 5.52 31.82
C GLU A 533 4.21 5.24 31.96
N TYR A 534 3.85 4.08 32.50
CA TYR A 534 2.47 3.67 32.66
C TYR A 534 1.82 4.24 33.92
N SER A 535 0.56 4.60 33.78
CA SER A 535 -0.40 4.72 34.88
C SER A 535 -1.14 3.41 35.05
N GLU A 536 -0.98 2.74 36.20
CA GLU A 536 -1.57 1.43 36.45
C GLU A 536 -2.60 1.48 37.58
N LEU A 537 -3.72 0.77 37.41
CA LEU A 537 -4.74 0.60 38.45
C LEU A 537 -5.47 -0.73 38.27
N SER A 538 -5.92 -1.33 39.37
CA SER A 538 -6.75 -2.53 39.34
C SER A 538 -8.18 -2.23 39.78
N VAL A 539 -9.15 -2.86 39.13
CA VAL A 539 -10.58 -2.75 39.48
C VAL A 539 -11.23 -4.13 39.45
N THR A 540 -12.22 -4.34 40.29
CA THR A 540 -13.07 -5.53 40.22
C THR A 540 -14.29 -5.21 39.37
N VAL A 541 -14.47 -5.98 38.30
CA VAL A 541 -15.69 -6.00 37.50
C VAL A 541 -16.61 -7.04 38.10
N PHE A 542 -17.80 -6.61 38.51
CA PHE A 542 -18.83 -7.52 39.01
C PHE A 542 -19.62 -8.10 37.83
N ALA A 543 -20.16 -9.31 38.00
CA ALA A 543 -21.16 -9.84 37.07
C ALA A 543 -22.34 -8.86 36.98
N SER A 544 -23.14 -8.88 35.90
CA SER A 544 -24.34 -8.03 35.86
C SER A 544 -25.23 -8.24 37.09
N GLU A 545 -25.82 -7.16 37.61
CA GLU A 545 -26.74 -7.22 38.75
C GLU A 545 -27.89 -8.21 38.49
N THR A 546 -28.13 -9.13 39.42
CA THR A 546 -29.19 -10.14 39.30
C THR A 546 -30.15 -10.09 40.47
N ALA A 547 -31.37 -10.57 40.27
CA ALA A 547 -32.31 -10.82 41.36
C ALA A 547 -31.81 -12.01 42.19
N ILE A 548 -31.58 -11.79 43.48
CA ILE A 548 -31.12 -12.82 44.40
C ILE A 548 -32.34 -13.63 44.83
N THR A 549 -32.28 -14.95 44.68
CA THR A 549 -33.32 -15.88 45.18
C THR A 549 -32.88 -16.39 46.55
N PRO A 550 -33.54 -15.99 47.65
CA PRO A 550 -33.21 -16.51 48.97
C PRO A 550 -33.41 -18.01 49.09
N VAL A 551 -32.61 -18.65 49.94
CA VAL A 551 -32.69 -20.09 50.18
C VAL A 551 -33.55 -20.45 51.39
N ASP A 552 -33.75 -19.52 52.34
CA ASP A 552 -34.57 -19.76 53.53
C ASP A 552 -35.06 -18.45 54.18
N PHE A 553 -36.11 -18.55 55.00
CA PHE A 553 -36.74 -17.42 55.71
C PHE A 553 -37.06 -17.79 57.16
N PHE A 554 -36.64 -16.95 58.11
CA PHE A 554 -36.87 -17.14 59.54
C PHE A 554 -37.58 -15.94 60.14
N ALA A 555 -38.81 -16.13 60.60
CA ALA A 555 -39.55 -15.10 61.34
C ALA A 555 -39.47 -15.33 62.85
N SER A 556 -39.52 -14.25 63.62
CA SER A 556 -39.66 -14.31 65.09
C SER A 556 -41.00 -14.89 65.53
N SER A 557 -42.08 -14.53 64.82
CA SER A 557 -43.44 -15.07 65.01
C SER A 557 -44.29 -14.84 63.74
N ASP A 558 -45.48 -15.44 63.71
CA ASP A 558 -46.49 -15.17 62.69
C ASP A 558 -47.93 -15.37 63.22
N ASP A 559 -48.94 -14.84 62.51
CA ASP A 559 -50.37 -15.02 62.79
C ASP A 559 -51.05 -16.06 61.86
N GLY A 560 -50.27 -16.96 61.26
CA GLY A 560 -50.67 -17.83 60.15
C GLY A 560 -50.29 -17.28 58.76
N ASN A 561 -49.83 -16.02 58.69
CA ASN A 561 -49.20 -15.43 57.51
C ASN A 561 -47.68 -15.57 57.64
N VAL A 562 -47.13 -16.64 57.06
CA VAL A 562 -45.75 -17.12 57.31
C VAL A 562 -44.67 -16.35 56.54
N ALA A 563 -43.42 -16.52 56.96
CA ALA A 563 -42.24 -15.84 56.43
C ALA A 563 -42.02 -16.00 54.92
N SER A 564 -42.27 -17.20 54.38
CA SER A 564 -42.04 -17.51 52.95
C SER A 564 -42.97 -16.74 52.00
N ASN A 565 -44.07 -16.18 52.49
CA ASN A 565 -45.02 -15.42 51.68
C ASN A 565 -44.43 -14.10 51.18
N VAL A 566 -43.27 -13.65 51.70
CA VAL A 566 -42.64 -12.41 51.26
C VAL A 566 -41.80 -12.55 49.98
N PHE A 567 -41.80 -13.73 49.36
CA PHE A 567 -41.02 -14.02 48.14
C PHE A 567 -41.76 -14.95 47.17
N ASP A 568 -43.10 -15.01 47.27
CA ASP A 568 -43.93 -15.91 46.45
C ASP A 568 -44.49 -15.24 45.18
N ASN A 569 -44.19 -13.96 44.96
CA ASN A 569 -44.74 -13.11 43.89
C ASN A 569 -46.26 -12.93 43.94
N ASP A 570 -46.92 -13.21 45.08
CA ASP A 570 -48.34 -13.00 45.31
C ASP A 570 -48.57 -11.89 46.35
N TYR A 571 -48.78 -10.67 45.89
CA TYR A 571 -49.04 -9.49 46.75
C TYR A 571 -50.33 -9.60 47.58
N SER A 572 -51.14 -10.66 47.42
CA SER A 572 -52.30 -10.94 48.27
C SER A 572 -51.96 -11.75 49.52
N THR A 573 -50.83 -12.46 49.52
CA THR A 573 -50.26 -13.11 50.70
C THR A 573 -49.32 -12.13 51.42
N ARG A 574 -48.89 -12.49 52.62
CA ARG A 574 -47.95 -11.68 53.42
C ARG A 574 -47.29 -12.51 54.50
N TRP A 575 -46.20 -12.00 55.07
CA TRP A 575 -45.82 -12.31 56.44
C TRP A 575 -46.50 -11.32 57.39
N SER A 576 -46.92 -11.74 58.59
CA SER A 576 -47.44 -10.82 59.60
C SER A 576 -47.17 -11.24 61.03
N ALA A 577 -46.66 -10.31 61.83
CA ALA A 577 -46.36 -10.52 63.25
C ALA A 577 -46.78 -9.30 64.09
N PHE A 578 -47.29 -9.54 65.30
CA PHE A 578 -47.70 -8.50 66.23
C PHE A 578 -46.65 -8.31 67.33
N GLY A 579 -46.03 -7.14 67.38
CA GLY A 579 -45.02 -6.81 68.39
C GLY A 579 -44.04 -5.76 67.87
N VAL A 580 -43.40 -5.02 68.78
CA VAL A 580 -42.29 -4.13 68.42
C VAL A 580 -41.00 -4.95 68.44
N GLY A 581 -40.23 -4.91 67.35
CA GLY A 581 -39.00 -5.68 67.20
C GLY A 581 -39.21 -7.07 66.61
N GLU A 582 -40.42 -7.39 66.14
CA GLU A 582 -40.64 -8.62 65.37
C GLU A 582 -39.82 -8.57 64.08
N SER A 583 -39.15 -9.68 63.76
CA SER A 583 -38.13 -9.70 62.72
C SER A 583 -38.34 -10.82 61.73
N LEU A 584 -37.98 -10.55 60.48
CA LEU A 584 -37.88 -11.52 59.40
C LEU A 584 -36.42 -11.55 58.92
N THR A 585 -35.76 -12.70 59.04
CA THR A 585 -34.41 -12.93 58.53
C THR A 585 -34.47 -13.76 57.26
N ILE A 586 -33.79 -13.30 56.21
CA ILE A 586 -33.74 -13.87 54.88
C ILE A 586 -32.32 -14.41 54.68
N ALA A 587 -32.16 -15.70 54.36
CA ALA A 587 -30.88 -16.32 54.05
C ALA A 587 -30.65 -16.33 52.53
N LEU A 588 -29.53 -15.78 52.06
CA LEU A 588 -29.26 -15.61 50.62
C LEU A 588 -28.61 -16.83 49.96
N GLY A 589 -28.03 -17.74 50.75
CA GLY A 589 -27.42 -18.99 50.28
C GLY A 589 -25.93 -18.90 49.95
N ASP A 590 -25.48 -17.75 49.48
CA ASP A 590 -24.06 -17.39 49.28
C ASP A 590 -23.78 -16.00 49.88
N ASN A 591 -22.51 -15.56 49.85
CA ASN A 591 -22.15 -14.19 50.25
C ASN A 591 -22.24 -13.27 49.04
N TYR A 592 -23.25 -12.40 49.01
CA TYR A 592 -23.47 -11.45 47.91
C TYR A 592 -23.01 -10.05 48.28
N LEU A 593 -22.62 -9.27 47.27
CA LEU A 593 -22.65 -7.81 47.33
C LEU A 593 -24.06 -7.33 46.95
N VAL A 594 -24.89 -7.08 47.95
CA VAL A 594 -26.28 -6.61 47.79
C VAL A 594 -26.27 -5.12 47.46
N THR A 595 -26.94 -4.73 46.37
CA THR A 595 -26.91 -3.37 45.80
C THR A 595 -28.26 -2.65 45.93
N ASP A 596 -29.36 -3.39 45.91
CA ASP A 596 -30.72 -2.84 45.99
C ASP A 596 -31.64 -3.78 46.77
N MET A 597 -32.40 -3.23 47.71
CA MET A 597 -33.47 -3.95 48.40
C MET A 597 -34.75 -3.13 48.36
N ARG A 598 -35.85 -3.80 48.02
CA ARG A 598 -37.19 -3.20 47.98
C ARG A 598 -38.18 -4.03 48.77
N ILE A 599 -39.15 -3.36 49.37
CA ILE A 599 -40.19 -4.00 50.19
C ILE A 599 -41.55 -3.45 49.77
N ALA A 600 -42.53 -4.33 49.61
CA ALA A 600 -43.93 -4.00 49.50
C ALA A 600 -44.64 -4.29 50.82
N TRP A 601 -45.45 -3.34 51.27
CA TRP A 601 -46.08 -3.39 52.58
C TRP A 601 -47.57 -3.67 52.47
N TYR A 602 -48.10 -4.51 53.36
CA TYR A 602 -49.54 -4.77 53.40
C TYR A 602 -50.29 -3.49 53.83
N LYS A 603 -51.19 -3.01 52.97
CA LYS A 603 -51.84 -1.70 53.12
C LYS A 603 -50.86 -0.54 53.17
N GLY A 604 -49.73 -0.65 52.48
CA GLY A 604 -48.71 0.39 52.38
C GLY A 604 -49.18 1.69 51.70
N ASP A 605 -50.38 1.72 51.11
CA ASP A 605 -51.08 2.91 50.56
C ASP A 605 -52.04 3.57 51.57
N GLN A 606 -52.19 2.97 52.75
CA GLN A 606 -53.10 3.40 53.82
C GLN A 606 -52.39 3.49 55.17
N ARG A 607 -51.15 2.95 55.25
CA ARG A 607 -50.39 2.78 56.49
C ARG A 607 -48.91 3.03 56.30
N GLN A 608 -48.32 3.69 57.28
CA GLN A 608 -46.89 3.90 57.46
C GLN A 608 -46.33 2.96 58.54
N THR A 609 -45.38 2.12 58.15
CA THR A 609 -44.69 1.15 59.02
C THR A 609 -43.26 1.62 59.28
N ARG A 610 -42.85 1.69 60.55
CA ARG A 610 -41.45 1.96 60.94
C ARG A 610 -40.69 0.64 60.98
N PHE A 611 -39.50 0.61 60.39
CA PHE A 611 -38.69 -0.60 60.35
C PHE A 611 -37.20 -0.30 60.20
N GLN A 612 -36.39 -1.30 60.51
CA GLN A 612 -34.95 -1.30 60.31
C GLN A 612 -34.56 -2.47 59.41
N VAL A 613 -33.46 -2.33 58.68
CA VAL A 613 -32.84 -3.43 57.95
C VAL A 613 -31.38 -3.55 58.36
N GLU A 614 -30.97 -4.78 58.63
CA GLU A 614 -29.61 -5.15 58.97
C GLU A 614 -29.10 -6.24 58.03
N VAL A 615 -27.79 -6.26 57.76
CA VAL A 615 -27.12 -7.30 56.97
C VAL A 615 -26.06 -8.01 57.81
N SER A 616 -25.75 -9.26 57.45
CA SER A 616 -24.76 -10.09 58.16
C SER A 616 -24.13 -11.12 57.23
N ASP A 617 -22.83 -11.37 57.41
CA ASP A 617 -22.12 -12.47 56.73
C ASP A 617 -22.30 -13.82 57.45
N ASP A 618 -22.56 -13.81 58.77
CA ASP A 618 -22.47 -14.98 59.66
C ASP A 618 -23.74 -15.26 60.48
N ASN A 619 -24.80 -14.46 60.30
CA ASN A 619 -26.06 -14.49 61.07
C ASN A 619 -25.90 -14.18 62.58
N GLN A 620 -24.75 -13.66 63.01
CA GLN A 620 -24.43 -13.36 64.41
C GLN A 620 -24.10 -11.88 64.59
N THR A 621 -23.25 -11.35 63.72
CA THR A 621 -22.80 -9.95 63.72
C THR A 621 -23.59 -9.18 62.68
N TRP A 622 -24.26 -8.11 63.10
CA TRP A 622 -25.21 -7.37 62.27
C TRP A 622 -24.76 -5.93 62.06
N VAL A 623 -24.93 -5.45 60.83
CA VAL A 623 -24.72 -4.05 60.45
C VAL A 623 -26.05 -3.48 59.98
N GLN A 624 -26.54 -2.44 60.66
CA GLN A 624 -27.76 -1.75 60.26
C GLN A 624 -27.49 -0.90 59.00
N VAL A 625 -28.24 -1.16 57.93
CA VAL A 625 -28.15 -0.48 56.63
C VAL A 625 -29.31 0.48 56.39
N PHE A 626 -30.43 0.31 57.12
CA PHE A 626 -31.60 1.18 57.04
C PHE A 626 -32.32 1.32 58.39
N ASP A 627 -32.84 2.51 58.68
CA ASP A 627 -33.77 2.79 59.79
C ASP A 627 -34.72 3.90 59.38
N GLY A 628 -36.00 3.59 59.18
CA GLY A 628 -36.94 4.52 58.58
C GLY A 628 -38.38 4.05 58.59
N ILE A 629 -39.17 4.65 57.71
CA ILE A 629 -40.62 4.42 57.55
C ILE A 629 -40.89 4.26 56.04
N ASN A 630 -41.83 3.40 55.64
CA ASN A 630 -42.26 3.35 54.23
C ASN A 630 -43.09 4.60 53.85
N SER A 631 -43.37 4.81 52.56
CA SER A 631 -44.06 6.04 52.12
C SER A 631 -45.47 6.20 52.71
N GLY A 632 -46.22 5.11 52.85
CA GLY A 632 -47.65 5.19 53.13
C GLY A 632 -48.52 5.46 51.89
N GLU A 633 -47.95 5.39 50.68
CA GLU A 633 -48.61 5.77 49.43
C GLU A 633 -48.71 4.62 48.39
N SER A 634 -48.13 3.44 48.65
CA SER A 634 -47.97 2.39 47.64
C SER A 634 -48.22 0.97 48.18
N LEU A 635 -48.81 0.11 47.35
CA LEU A 635 -48.85 -1.35 47.55
C LEU A 635 -47.77 -2.07 46.73
N SER A 636 -47.05 -1.37 45.87
CA SER A 636 -45.93 -1.90 45.07
C SER A 636 -44.61 -1.82 45.84
N LEU A 637 -43.59 -2.55 45.36
CA LEU A 637 -42.23 -2.51 45.92
C LEU A 637 -41.69 -1.08 45.97
N GLU A 638 -41.27 -0.67 47.17
CA GLU A 638 -40.61 0.61 47.44
C GLU A 638 -39.14 0.38 47.74
N THR A 639 -38.24 1.23 47.24
CA THR A 639 -36.80 1.14 47.55
C THR A 639 -36.55 1.40 49.03
N THR A 640 -35.97 0.40 49.71
CA THR A 640 -35.54 0.51 51.09
C THR A 640 -34.14 1.11 51.16
N PHE A 641 -33.18 0.56 50.42
CA PHE A 641 -31.85 1.12 50.27
C PHE A 641 -31.29 0.82 48.87
N SER A 642 -30.35 1.66 48.45
CA SER A 642 -29.46 1.42 47.33
C SER A 642 -28.02 1.71 47.78
N GLY A 643 -27.12 0.75 47.65
CA GLY A 643 -25.74 0.83 48.14
C GLY A 643 -25.13 -0.56 48.30
N ASP A 644 -23.80 -0.61 48.43
CA ASP A 644 -23.04 -1.86 48.35
C ASP A 644 -22.81 -2.49 49.73
N TYR A 645 -23.51 -3.58 50.02
CA TYR A 645 -23.44 -4.27 51.31
C TYR A 645 -23.14 -5.76 51.14
N ARG A 646 -22.02 -6.24 51.70
CA ARG A 646 -21.75 -7.69 51.77
C ARG A 646 -22.69 -8.35 52.77
N ALA A 647 -23.35 -9.41 52.33
CA ALA A 647 -24.32 -10.13 53.15
C ALA A 647 -24.48 -11.58 52.69
N SER A 648 -24.58 -12.49 53.66
CA SER A 648 -25.18 -13.83 53.48
C SER A 648 -26.60 -13.89 54.05
N TYR A 649 -26.96 -12.91 54.90
CA TYR A 649 -28.24 -12.78 55.57
C TYR A 649 -28.71 -11.33 55.61
N ILE A 650 -30.02 -11.11 55.46
CA ILE A 650 -30.68 -9.81 55.63
C ILE A 650 -31.76 -9.96 56.69
N ARG A 651 -31.84 -9.04 57.66
CA ARG A 651 -32.89 -9.02 58.68
C ARG A 651 -33.69 -7.73 58.60
N ILE A 652 -35.00 -7.86 58.45
CA ILE A 652 -35.97 -6.77 58.52
C ILE A 652 -36.58 -6.80 59.93
N ILE A 653 -36.50 -5.69 60.65
CA ILE A 653 -37.02 -5.54 62.02
C ILE A 653 -38.17 -4.55 61.97
N GLY A 654 -39.39 -5.04 62.19
CA GLY A 654 -40.59 -4.25 62.22
C GLY A 654 -40.83 -3.61 63.59
N LEU A 655 -41.18 -2.33 63.60
CA LEU A 655 -41.40 -1.55 64.82
C LEU A 655 -42.85 -1.06 64.97
N GLY A 656 -43.76 -1.69 64.22
CA GLY A 656 -45.18 -1.34 64.14
C GLY A 656 -45.51 -0.31 63.07
N ASN A 657 -46.81 -0.09 62.89
CA ASN A 657 -47.37 0.94 62.04
C ASN A 657 -47.96 2.09 62.89
N GLU A 658 -48.41 3.16 62.25
CA GLU A 658 -48.92 4.35 62.92
C GLU A 658 -50.20 4.11 63.75
N PHE A 659 -50.88 2.98 63.56
CA PHE A 659 -52.08 2.63 64.31
C PHE A 659 -51.84 1.63 65.44
N ASN A 660 -50.88 0.71 65.28
CA ASN A 660 -50.61 -0.39 66.22
C ASN A 660 -49.29 -1.11 65.92
N ASN A 661 -48.95 -2.12 66.72
CA ASN A 661 -47.68 -2.85 66.63
C ASN A 661 -47.67 -4.01 65.61
N TRP A 662 -48.58 -4.04 64.62
CA TRP A 662 -48.52 -5.04 63.54
C TRP A 662 -47.46 -4.69 62.50
N ASN A 663 -46.69 -5.70 62.09
CA ASN A 663 -45.72 -5.64 60.99
C ASN A 663 -46.17 -6.61 59.91
N SER A 664 -46.32 -6.13 58.68
CA SER A 664 -46.90 -6.93 57.60
C SER A 664 -46.25 -6.62 56.26
N ILE A 665 -45.51 -7.57 55.72
CA ILE A 665 -44.75 -7.45 54.47
C ILE A 665 -45.38 -8.39 53.45
N THR A 666 -45.70 -7.88 52.25
CA THR A 666 -46.27 -8.70 51.17
C THR A 666 -45.20 -9.25 50.26
N GLU A 667 -44.17 -8.48 49.92
CA GLU A 667 -43.16 -8.91 48.95
C GLU A 667 -41.82 -8.22 49.22
N VAL A 668 -40.72 -8.91 48.93
CA VAL A 668 -39.35 -8.41 49.05
C VAL A 668 -38.59 -8.71 47.77
N SER A 669 -37.92 -7.70 47.22
CA SER A 669 -37.01 -7.87 46.09
C SER A 669 -35.60 -7.49 46.51
N ILE A 670 -34.64 -8.36 46.23
CA ILE A 670 -33.23 -8.17 46.54
C ILE A 670 -32.44 -8.36 45.26
N LYS A 671 -31.53 -7.42 44.98
CA LYS A 671 -30.60 -7.51 43.87
C LYS A 671 -29.16 -7.34 44.34
N GLY A 672 -28.26 -7.95 43.59
CA GLY A 672 -26.84 -7.85 43.86
C GLY A 672 -25.97 -8.69 42.94
N HIS A 673 -24.72 -8.82 43.36
CA HIS A 673 -23.67 -9.53 42.66
C HIS A 673 -23.12 -10.64 43.56
N LEU A 674 -22.80 -11.81 42.98
CA LEU A 674 -22.04 -12.87 43.64
C LEU A 674 -20.59 -12.45 43.90
#